data_AF-A0A6H1ZSN4-F1
#
_entry.id   AF-A0A6H1ZSN4-F1
#
_cell.length_a   1.000
_cell.length_b   1.000
_cell.length_c   1.000
_cell.angle_alpha   90.00
_cell.angle_beta   90.00
_cell.angle_gamma   90.00
#
_symmetry.space_group_name_H-M   'P 1'
#
loop_
_entity.id
_entity.type
_entity.pdbx_description
1 polymer ?
#
loop_
_entity_poly.entity_id
_entity_poly.type
_entity_poly.pdbx_seq_one_letter_code
_entity_poly.pdbx_strand_id
1 'polypeptide(L)'
;MATILLQAAGAAIGGLLGPVGAAVGAAAGALAGYAVDQALINGTRRIEGPRLSGARPFSAEEGVPLPRVYGTARIGGIVIWATRFEERRTTRRQGKLGPKLTEYSYFGNVAFALCEGEIAGIRRVWADGREIDRTAFEMRLYRGGEDEPVDPLIAAKQGAGNAPAYRGTAYCVIECFPLEDYGNRIPQFQFEVLRPVAGVADRLRAVALIPGATEYGLSPSLVTRSKRVGETEAVNRHALAEASDLVASLDELQMLCPALEHVALVVAWFGDDLRAGNCRIRPAVTTANGAGLSKTWRVSGVGRGAAMLVSTHEGGAAYGGTPSDRSVMDAIAAIKARGLKVTLYPFVMMDVPAGNALPDPYGGSAQPAYPWRGRITCDPAPLLPGSADGTAAARAQVEAFCGTAAPGQFALSGDTIGFSGSPSDFGYRRFVLHHARLAVAAGGVDALLLGSEMRGLTTLRDETDAFPFVEQLCELAEGVRSIVGPATKITYGADWSEYFGHHPADGSGDVWFHLDSLWAHPDIDAVGIDNYLPLSDWRDGDHAGGNPDGFAGPYDPQGLRASIAGGEGFDWHYPTFVDRAARERVPITDGAHGRPWVFRPKDVLNWWANPHHDRPGGVETATPTAWAPMSKPVWFTELGCPAVDKGPNQPNVFPDPKSAESALPWFSSGGRSDLAQARFLAAHGSFWDPDAEDFEPGNNPLSPLYGGRMVDWSHAFAWAWDARPYPALPLRADRWADHANWHYGHWLNGRLGAPTVGDLINAILADHGLPAADVDGCGGSVEGYVIDEPTSARAALEPLIDLFGLAVLERLDRLEFRAEGYSTSAAIAVEEMVSDGETAVTETVRTPDHQLPAEAVLSFRSALADYQAVSVRQRRFGAPGSRQQAIGFPGVLEAGQGRALAADWLRRRWSDRERISFSLPQPSAGIEPGAIIRVPASGNGADFLVVEVEDGLARKVTAREITRAAPAPWRSGNPALGTLAAPVVGQPLALFLDLPSNASAEAPQERFRVAAWQKPWKSQAVYASPEATGFALRTTLGQPADIGALVEPLPPGPVGRIDHGAALTVEFFGAEAASVSRNQLLNGANVAALRSAAGGFEILQFEAAEEIAPDIWRLTGLLRGQLGTEDQMGAEAGAHLVILDEAVGPAGLAPGEEGLALNWRVGPTGADFSSASFLGLAETGGVRALLPLSPV
;
A
#
# COMPACT_ATOMS: atom_id res chain seq x y z
N MET A 1 56.34 -12.80 -0.23
CA MET A 1 57.62 -12.38 0.41
C MET A 1 57.70 -12.72 1.91
N ALA A 2 56.59 -12.95 2.64
CA ALA A 2 56.61 -13.32 4.06
C ALA A 2 57.10 -14.78 4.32
N THR A 3 56.87 -15.70 3.39
CA THR A 3 57.26 -17.12 3.47
C THR A 3 58.78 -17.32 3.58
N ILE A 4 59.56 -16.52 2.84
CA ILE A 4 61.04 -16.57 2.84
C ILE A 4 61.61 -15.93 4.12
N LEU A 5 60.96 -14.89 4.66
CA LEU A 5 61.37 -14.20 5.89
C LEU A 5 61.08 -15.03 7.15
N LEU A 6 59.99 -15.80 7.17
CA LEU A 6 59.64 -16.70 8.28
C LEU A 6 60.40 -18.04 8.24
N GLN A 7 60.73 -18.56 7.04
CA GLN A 7 61.67 -19.68 6.92
C GLN A 7 63.08 -19.31 7.41
N ALA A 8 63.53 -18.06 7.18
CA ALA A 8 64.81 -17.56 7.70
C ALA A 8 64.81 -17.38 9.23
N ALA A 9 63.68 -16.97 9.83
CA ALA A 9 63.55 -16.85 11.28
C ALA A 9 63.39 -18.22 11.99
N GLY A 10 62.69 -19.17 11.37
CA GLY A 10 62.55 -20.55 11.87
C GLY A 10 63.85 -21.35 11.80
N ALA A 11 64.67 -21.14 10.76
CA ALA A 11 65.99 -21.77 10.64
C ALA A 11 67.00 -21.28 11.70
N ALA A 12 66.87 -20.02 12.17
CA ALA A 12 67.72 -19.47 13.22
C ALA A 12 67.38 -19.98 14.63
N ILE A 13 66.12 -20.38 14.88
CA ILE A 13 65.67 -20.92 16.19
C ILE A 13 65.76 -22.46 16.22
N GLY A 14 65.53 -23.15 15.09
CA GLY A 14 65.62 -24.62 14.99
C GLY A 14 67.05 -25.20 15.09
N GLY A 15 68.08 -24.37 14.86
CA GLY A 15 69.48 -24.79 14.94
C GLY A 15 69.97 -25.13 16.37
N LEU A 16 69.21 -24.79 17.41
CA LEU A 16 69.59 -24.98 18.82
C LEU A 16 69.09 -26.31 19.45
N LEU A 17 68.27 -27.11 18.77
CA LEU A 17 67.62 -28.32 19.35
C LEU A 17 67.78 -29.62 18.54
N GLY A 18 68.71 -29.67 17.59
CA GLY A 18 69.07 -30.91 16.89
C GLY A 18 67.99 -31.44 15.91
N PRO A 19 68.30 -32.54 15.18
CA PRO A 19 67.58 -32.94 13.97
C PRO A 19 66.09 -33.34 14.16
N VAL A 20 65.62 -33.51 15.40
CA VAL A 20 64.21 -33.82 15.69
C VAL A 20 63.35 -32.55 15.88
N GLY A 21 63.94 -31.41 16.26
CA GLY A 21 63.23 -30.14 16.42
C GLY A 21 62.86 -29.44 15.10
N ALA A 22 63.59 -29.73 14.01
CA ALA A 22 63.34 -29.15 12.69
C ALA A 22 62.05 -29.67 12.04
N ALA A 23 61.68 -30.94 12.28
CA ALA A 23 60.46 -31.53 11.71
C ALA A 23 59.17 -31.04 12.40
N VAL A 24 59.22 -30.82 13.73
CA VAL A 24 58.06 -30.32 14.50
C VAL A 24 57.89 -28.81 14.34
N GLY A 25 58.99 -28.06 14.25
CA GLY A 25 58.95 -26.62 13.96
C GLY A 25 58.46 -26.29 12.55
N ALA A 26 58.78 -27.14 11.56
CA ALA A 26 58.27 -27.00 10.20
C ALA A 26 56.77 -27.33 10.09
N ALA A 27 56.27 -28.33 10.84
CA ALA A 27 54.84 -28.69 10.84
C ALA A 27 53.96 -27.65 11.56
N ALA A 28 54.41 -27.10 12.70
CA ALA A 28 53.69 -26.03 13.40
C ALA A 28 53.78 -24.68 12.66
N GLY A 29 54.93 -24.39 12.03
CA GLY A 29 55.12 -23.22 11.16
C GLY A 29 54.35 -23.31 9.84
N ALA A 30 54.12 -24.51 9.31
CA ALA A 30 53.30 -24.73 8.11
C ALA A 30 51.80 -24.68 8.42
N LEU A 31 51.32 -25.12 9.60
CA LEU A 31 49.91 -24.99 9.98
C LEU A 31 49.53 -23.56 10.37
N ALA A 32 50.42 -22.85 11.10
CA ALA A 32 50.23 -21.43 11.38
C ALA A 32 50.46 -20.58 10.12
N GLY A 33 51.46 -20.94 9.29
CA GLY A 33 51.72 -20.32 8.01
C GLY A 33 50.60 -20.53 7.00
N TYR A 34 49.97 -21.71 6.95
CA TYR A 34 48.81 -22.01 6.09
C TYR A 34 47.53 -21.32 6.58
N ALA A 35 47.30 -21.22 7.89
CA ALA A 35 46.18 -20.44 8.44
C ALA A 35 46.37 -18.92 8.26
N VAL A 36 47.61 -18.43 8.37
CA VAL A 36 47.97 -17.03 8.12
C VAL A 36 48.01 -16.72 6.63
N ASP A 37 48.51 -17.63 5.78
CA ASP A 37 48.48 -17.51 4.32
C ASP A 37 47.06 -17.68 3.79
N GLN A 38 46.18 -18.54 4.34
CA GLN A 38 44.75 -18.48 4.02
C GLN A 38 44.12 -17.17 4.50
N ALA A 39 44.52 -16.63 5.66
CA ALA A 39 44.02 -15.34 6.15
C ALA A 39 44.63 -14.14 5.40
N LEU A 40 45.76 -14.29 4.69
CA LEU A 40 46.43 -13.27 3.87
C LEU A 40 46.10 -13.39 2.37
N ILE A 41 45.85 -14.60 1.86
CA ILE A 41 45.46 -14.92 0.48
C ILE A 41 43.94 -14.78 0.33
N ASN A 42 43.12 -15.27 1.28
CA ASN A 42 41.74 -14.77 1.43
C ASN A 42 41.71 -13.36 2.06
N GLY A 43 42.86 -12.86 2.49
CA GLY A 43 43.09 -11.52 3.01
C GLY A 43 43.57 -10.51 1.98
N THR A 44 43.46 -10.78 0.68
CA THR A 44 43.63 -9.74 -0.34
C THR A 44 42.51 -8.71 -0.18
N ARG A 45 42.79 -7.74 0.72
CA ARG A 45 41.97 -6.62 1.18
C ARG A 45 40.54 -7.02 1.55
N ARG A 46 40.31 -7.33 2.83
CA ARG A 46 38.97 -7.20 3.41
C ARG A 46 38.61 -5.71 3.34
N ILE A 47 37.96 -5.30 2.25
CA ILE A 47 37.43 -3.94 2.08
C ILE A 47 36.19 -3.90 2.95
N GLU A 48 36.14 -2.98 3.92
CA GLU A 48 34.91 -2.79 4.69
C GLU A 48 33.84 -2.21 3.75
N GLY A 49 32.80 -2.98 3.46
CA GLY A 49 31.64 -2.55 2.69
C GLY A 49 30.67 -1.69 3.49
N PRO A 50 29.62 -1.15 2.83
CA PRO A 50 28.62 -0.33 3.48
C PRO A 50 27.99 -1.06 4.68
N ARG A 51 27.82 -0.35 5.79
CA ARG A 51 27.23 -0.88 7.03
C ARG A 51 25.88 -0.21 7.25
N LEU A 52 25.02 -0.86 8.04
CA LEU A 52 23.84 -0.18 8.57
C LEU A 52 24.29 1.04 9.42
N SER A 53 24.22 2.23 8.82
CA SER A 53 24.36 3.49 9.52
C SER A 53 22.98 3.99 9.96
N GLY A 54 22.92 4.75 11.06
CA GLY A 54 21.73 5.56 11.34
C GLY A 54 21.50 6.57 10.22
N ALA A 55 20.30 7.14 10.09
CA ALA A 55 20.16 8.34 9.25
C ALA A 55 21.15 9.39 9.79
N ARG A 56 22.10 9.81 8.95
CA ARG A 56 23.17 10.72 9.39
C ARG A 56 22.53 11.98 9.99
N PRO A 57 23.04 12.48 11.13
CA PRO A 57 22.67 13.80 11.59
C PRO A 57 22.99 14.80 10.47
N PHE A 58 22.13 15.81 10.33
CA PHE A 58 22.34 17.02 9.55
C PHE A 58 23.80 17.44 9.58
N SER A 59 24.38 17.56 8.40
CA SER A 59 25.69 18.14 8.22
C SER A 59 25.60 19.26 7.21
N ALA A 60 26.27 20.36 7.55
CA ALA A 60 26.58 21.47 6.65
C ALA A 60 28.09 21.53 6.40
N GLU A 61 28.82 20.44 6.69
CA GLU A 61 30.26 20.35 6.52
C GLU A 61 30.63 19.94 5.09
N GLU A 62 31.67 20.57 4.56
CA GLU A 62 32.29 20.14 3.31
C GLU A 62 33.02 18.79 3.51
N GLY A 63 32.93 17.89 2.53
CA GLY A 63 33.58 16.58 2.57
C GLY A 63 32.65 15.41 2.95
N VAL A 64 31.37 15.67 3.23
CA VAL A 64 30.35 14.62 3.35
C VAL A 64 30.03 14.05 1.96
N PRO A 65 30.13 12.72 1.76
CA PRO A 65 29.80 12.12 0.47
C PRO A 65 28.30 12.18 0.17
N LEU A 66 27.95 12.32 -1.11
CA LEU A 66 26.57 12.14 -1.58
C LEU A 66 26.23 10.65 -1.59
N PRO A 67 25.13 10.24 -0.94
CA PRO A 67 24.74 8.84 -0.94
C PRO A 67 24.15 8.45 -2.31
N ARG A 68 24.23 7.16 -2.65
CA ARG A 68 23.44 6.53 -3.71
C ARG A 68 22.31 5.74 -3.08
N VAL A 69 21.09 6.00 -3.56
CA VAL A 69 19.87 5.31 -3.14
C VAL A 69 19.38 4.43 -4.29
N TYR A 70 18.93 3.23 -3.98
CA TYR A 70 18.23 2.35 -4.92
C TYR A 70 16.94 1.89 -4.25
N GLY A 71 15.83 1.89 -4.99
CA GLY A 71 14.50 1.66 -4.43
C GLY A 71 14.05 2.83 -3.55
N THR A 72 13.41 2.52 -2.42
CA THR A 72 12.90 3.53 -1.48
C THR A 72 13.69 3.53 -0.17
N ALA A 73 14.17 4.69 0.24
CA ALA A 73 14.87 4.84 1.51
C ALA A 73 14.66 6.22 2.17
N ARG A 74 14.63 6.25 3.50
CA ARG A 74 14.75 7.50 4.28
C ARG A 74 16.22 7.88 4.43
N ILE A 75 16.57 9.09 3.98
CA ILE A 75 17.90 9.67 4.08
C ILE A 75 17.87 11.05 4.74
N GLY A 76 18.98 11.46 5.35
CA GLY A 76 19.14 12.82 5.87
C GLY A 76 19.56 13.79 4.76
N GLY A 77 19.00 15.00 4.76
CA GLY A 77 19.41 16.03 3.81
C GLY A 77 20.76 16.64 4.17
N ILE A 78 21.60 16.89 3.17
CA ILE A 78 22.88 17.59 3.30
C ILE A 78 22.69 19.05 2.88
N VAL A 79 22.94 20.02 3.77
CA VAL A 79 22.70 21.44 3.44
C VAL A 79 23.72 21.90 2.40
N ILE A 80 23.23 22.40 1.26
CA ILE A 80 24.07 22.93 0.16
C ILE A 80 23.91 24.44 -0.04
N TRP A 81 22.83 25.02 0.48
CA TRP A 81 22.57 26.44 0.43
C TRP A 81 21.58 26.84 1.53
N ALA A 82 21.77 27.99 2.15
CA ALA A 82 20.80 28.59 3.08
C ALA A 82 20.95 30.11 3.10
N THR A 83 19.85 30.84 3.35
CA THR A 83 19.92 32.28 3.62
C THR A 83 20.11 32.56 5.10
N ARG A 84 20.43 33.82 5.45
CA ARG A 84 20.16 34.30 6.81
C ARG A 84 18.66 34.18 7.10
N PHE A 85 18.30 34.01 8.37
CA PHE A 85 16.89 33.94 8.78
C PHE A 85 16.17 35.25 8.45
N GLU A 86 14.96 35.12 7.91
CA GLU A 86 14.07 36.24 7.67
C GLU A 86 13.26 36.49 8.93
N GLU A 87 13.44 37.67 9.54
CA GLU A 87 12.74 38.09 10.74
C GLU A 87 11.47 38.86 10.34
N ARG A 88 10.31 38.34 10.73
CA ARG A 88 9.04 39.04 10.61
C ARG A 88 8.68 39.64 11.96
N ARG A 89 8.81 40.97 12.04
CA ARG A 89 8.46 41.74 13.23
C ARG A 89 7.00 42.18 13.17
N THR A 90 6.18 41.70 14.10
CA THR A 90 4.81 42.18 14.29
C THR A 90 4.75 43.05 15.54
N THR A 91 4.78 44.37 15.37
CA THR A 91 4.63 45.32 16.48
C THR A 91 3.18 45.77 16.59
N ARG A 92 2.55 45.47 17.72
CA ARG A 92 1.19 45.91 18.05
C ARG A 92 1.18 46.72 19.34
N ARG A 93 0.38 47.78 19.34
CA ARG A 93 0.22 48.68 20.47
C ARG A 93 -1.09 48.34 21.17
N GLN A 94 -1.05 47.95 22.44
CA GLN A 94 -2.28 47.79 23.23
C GLN A 94 -2.86 49.19 23.50
N GLY A 95 -3.87 49.59 22.72
CA GLY A 95 -4.54 50.89 22.87
C GLY A 95 -3.70 52.13 22.50
N LYS A 96 -4.30 53.32 22.66
CA LYS A 96 -3.71 54.61 22.23
C LYS A 96 -2.49 55.04 23.08
N LEU A 97 -2.33 54.48 24.29
CA LEU A 97 -1.28 54.80 25.27
C LEU A 97 -0.54 53.58 25.87
N GLY A 98 -0.86 52.34 25.50
CA GLY A 98 -0.24 51.17 26.11
C GLY A 98 1.08 50.72 25.45
N PRO A 99 1.75 49.72 26.07
CA PRO A 99 3.05 49.22 25.62
C PRO A 99 2.96 48.61 24.21
N LYS A 100 4.07 48.72 23.47
CA LYS A 100 4.24 48.07 22.17
C LYS A 100 4.72 46.63 22.40
N LEU A 101 3.84 45.65 22.21
CA LEU A 101 4.24 44.25 22.10
C LEU A 101 4.85 44.05 20.72
N THR A 102 6.07 43.53 20.67
CA THR A 102 6.73 43.17 19.41
C THR A 102 6.99 41.67 19.45
N GLU A 103 6.28 40.94 18.59
CA GLU A 103 6.51 39.52 18.36
C GLU A 103 7.45 39.37 17.15
N TYR A 104 8.34 38.40 17.25
CA TYR A 104 9.32 38.06 16.22
C TYR A 104 9.08 36.62 15.78
N SER A 105 8.82 36.43 14.49
CA SER A 105 8.76 35.10 13.86
C SER A 105 9.93 34.97 12.90
N TYR A 106 10.59 33.81 12.90
CA TYR A 106 11.76 33.54 12.08
C TYR A 106 11.45 32.50 11.01
N PHE A 107 11.90 32.78 9.79
CA PHE A 107 11.72 31.90 8.65
C PHE A 107 13.07 31.56 8.00
N GLY A 108 13.22 30.31 7.58
CA GLY A 108 14.42 29.81 6.91
C GLY A 108 14.17 29.49 5.44
N ASN A 109 15.12 29.85 4.58
CA ASN A 109 15.23 29.31 3.22
C ASN A 109 16.47 28.41 3.17
N VAL A 110 16.30 27.17 2.73
CA VAL A 110 17.36 26.17 2.77
C VAL A 110 17.21 25.18 1.62
N ALA A 111 18.33 24.73 1.07
CA ALA A 111 18.39 23.66 0.08
C ALA A 111 19.18 22.47 0.63
N PHE A 112 18.66 21.27 0.39
CA PHE A 112 19.25 20.00 0.80
C PHE A 112 19.58 19.13 -0.41
N ALA A 113 20.85 18.75 -0.58
CA ALA A 113 21.20 17.63 -1.42
C ALA A 113 20.75 16.32 -0.77
N LEU A 114 20.23 15.41 -1.60
CA LEU A 114 19.61 14.16 -1.18
C LEU A 114 20.49 12.98 -1.59
N CYS A 115 20.62 12.73 -2.89
CA CYS A 115 21.42 11.64 -3.44
C CYS A 115 21.94 11.96 -4.84
N GLU A 116 22.92 11.17 -5.27
CA GLU A 116 23.41 11.19 -6.65
C GLU A 116 22.37 10.57 -7.61
N GLY A 117 22.25 11.16 -8.80
CA GLY A 117 21.42 10.68 -9.89
C GLY A 117 19.93 11.03 -9.77
N GLU A 118 19.20 10.66 -10.83
CA GLU A 118 17.78 10.97 -10.94
C GLU A 118 16.93 10.14 -9.96
N ILE A 119 15.97 10.81 -9.30
CA ILE A 119 14.94 10.19 -8.44
C ILE A 119 13.55 10.34 -9.06
N ALA A 120 12.64 9.42 -8.74
CA ALA A 120 11.22 9.54 -9.08
C ALA A 120 10.53 10.65 -8.27
N GLY A 121 10.84 10.74 -6.97
CA GLY A 121 10.23 11.74 -6.10
C GLY A 121 10.51 11.55 -4.61
N ILE A 122 9.78 12.33 -3.81
CA ILE A 122 9.77 12.26 -2.34
C ILE A 122 8.35 11.94 -1.90
N ARG A 123 8.19 10.91 -1.05
CA ARG A 123 6.87 10.54 -0.50
C ARG A 123 6.59 11.25 0.82
N ARG A 124 7.48 11.11 1.81
CA ARG A 124 7.34 11.69 3.16
C ARG A 124 8.55 12.52 3.56
N VAL A 125 8.34 13.48 4.46
CA VAL A 125 9.36 14.38 5.00
C VAL A 125 9.25 14.41 6.52
N TRP A 126 10.40 14.42 7.21
CA TRP A 126 10.48 14.56 8.65
C TRP A 126 11.36 15.74 9.05
N ALA A 127 11.00 16.41 10.13
CA ALA A 127 11.81 17.42 10.81
C ALA A 127 12.03 16.99 12.27
N ASP A 128 13.30 16.90 12.70
CA ASP A 128 13.71 16.41 14.04
C ASP A 128 13.07 15.06 14.41
N GLY A 129 12.91 14.18 13.43
CA GLY A 129 12.35 12.84 13.60
C GLY A 129 10.83 12.73 13.50
N ARG A 130 10.09 13.84 13.50
CA ARG A 130 8.63 13.87 13.36
C ARG A 130 8.21 14.11 11.90
N GLU A 131 7.26 13.34 11.39
CA GLU A 131 6.72 13.54 10.04
C GLU A 131 5.97 14.87 9.98
N ILE A 132 6.19 15.64 8.93
CA ILE A 132 5.59 16.96 8.73
C ILE A 132 4.66 16.98 7.53
N ASP A 133 3.60 17.78 7.62
CA ASP A 133 2.63 17.96 6.54
C ASP A 133 3.26 18.74 5.39
N ARG A 134 3.45 18.08 4.24
CA ARG A 134 4.05 18.69 3.04
C ARG A 134 3.20 19.81 2.47
N THR A 135 1.92 19.87 2.78
CA THR A 135 1.03 20.95 2.33
C THR A 135 1.18 22.24 3.14
N ALA A 136 1.95 22.21 4.25
CA ALA A 136 2.12 23.34 5.15
C ALA A 136 3.33 24.24 4.82
N PHE A 137 4.16 23.88 3.83
CA PHE A 137 5.34 24.65 3.44
C PHE A 137 5.64 24.48 1.95
N GLU A 138 6.35 25.46 1.38
CA GLU A 138 6.76 25.42 -0.03
C GLU A 138 8.04 24.58 -0.18
N MET A 139 7.95 23.53 -1.00
CA MET A 139 9.08 22.66 -1.33
C MET A 139 9.17 22.48 -2.84
N ARG A 140 10.32 22.79 -3.40
CA ARG A 140 10.65 22.50 -4.80
C ARG A 140 11.65 21.35 -4.86
N LEU A 141 11.30 20.30 -5.58
CA LEU A 141 12.17 19.16 -5.82
C LEU A 141 12.85 19.31 -7.20
N TYR A 142 14.16 19.11 -7.20
CA TYR A 142 14.98 18.87 -8.37
C TYR A 142 15.40 17.41 -8.30
N ARG A 143 15.00 16.65 -9.31
CA ARG A 143 15.11 15.19 -9.36
C ARG A 143 16.54 14.73 -9.60
N GLY A 144 17.46 15.60 -10.01
CA GLY A 144 18.86 15.27 -10.26
C GLY A 144 19.18 14.97 -11.72
N GLY A 145 18.34 15.41 -12.65
CA GLY A 145 18.61 15.32 -14.09
C GLY A 145 19.74 16.25 -14.55
N GLU A 146 20.40 15.91 -15.65
CA GLU A 146 21.49 16.72 -16.22
C GLU A 146 21.00 18.04 -16.85
N ASP A 147 19.75 18.07 -17.31
CA ASP A 147 19.14 19.23 -17.96
C ASP A 147 18.39 20.17 -17.00
N GLU A 148 18.53 19.97 -15.69
CA GLU A 148 17.75 20.74 -14.71
C GLU A 148 18.11 22.24 -14.68
N PRO A 149 17.09 23.11 -14.55
CA PRO A 149 17.30 24.54 -14.43
C PRO A 149 17.82 24.91 -13.03
N VAL A 150 18.43 26.09 -12.94
CA VAL A 150 18.80 26.69 -11.67
C VAL A 150 17.55 27.09 -10.88
N ASP A 151 17.54 26.86 -9.57
CA ASP A 151 16.42 27.27 -8.72
C ASP A 151 16.22 28.78 -8.69
N PRO A 152 14.98 29.28 -8.91
CA PRO A 152 14.71 30.71 -8.99
C PRO A 152 14.97 31.47 -7.69
N LEU A 153 14.75 30.87 -6.51
CA LEU A 153 15.01 31.50 -5.22
C LEU A 153 16.52 31.61 -4.97
N ILE A 154 17.27 30.54 -5.26
CA ILE A 154 18.73 30.55 -5.17
C ILE A 154 19.31 31.59 -6.15
N ALA A 155 18.84 31.60 -7.40
CA ALA A 155 19.23 32.58 -8.41
C ALA A 155 18.89 34.01 -8.00
N ALA A 156 17.73 34.25 -7.39
CA ALA A 156 17.33 35.57 -6.93
C ALA A 156 18.23 36.09 -5.78
N LYS A 157 18.67 35.21 -4.88
CA LYS A 157 19.50 35.59 -3.73
C LYS A 157 21.00 35.65 -4.06
N GLN A 158 21.51 34.81 -4.96
CA GLN A 158 22.93 34.74 -5.33
C GLN A 158 23.28 35.48 -6.64
N GLY A 159 22.28 35.77 -7.48
CA GLY A 159 22.43 36.28 -8.84
C GLY A 159 22.47 35.14 -9.87
N ALA A 160 21.79 35.33 -11.00
CA ALA A 160 21.60 34.28 -12.02
C ALA A 160 22.91 33.68 -12.59
N GLY A 161 24.00 34.45 -12.63
CA GLY A 161 25.32 33.97 -13.08
C GLY A 161 26.14 33.23 -12.01
N ASN A 162 25.70 33.24 -10.75
CA ASN A 162 26.44 32.69 -9.60
C ASN A 162 25.69 31.54 -8.91
N ALA A 163 24.48 31.19 -9.36
CA ALA A 163 23.67 30.14 -8.77
C ALA A 163 23.90 28.80 -9.51
N PRO A 164 24.36 27.75 -8.82
CA PRO A 164 24.54 26.43 -9.42
C PRO A 164 23.19 25.73 -9.65
N ALA A 165 23.14 24.88 -10.68
CA ALA A 165 21.99 24.01 -10.97
C ALA A 165 22.08 22.64 -10.29
N TYR A 166 23.21 22.32 -9.65
CA TYR A 166 23.47 21.03 -8.97
C TYR A 166 23.12 19.79 -9.82
N ARG A 167 23.45 19.82 -11.12
CA ARG A 167 23.19 18.73 -12.08
C ARG A 167 23.75 17.39 -11.59
N GLY A 168 23.02 16.31 -11.89
CA GLY A 168 23.37 14.95 -11.46
C GLY A 168 23.16 14.71 -9.96
N THR A 169 22.60 15.67 -9.21
CA THR A 169 22.30 15.56 -7.78
C THR A 169 20.85 15.88 -7.53
N ALA A 170 20.08 14.94 -6.97
CA ALA A 170 18.74 15.23 -6.49
C ALA A 170 18.83 16.16 -5.27
N TYR A 171 18.12 17.28 -5.30
CA TYR A 171 18.09 18.24 -4.20
C TYR A 171 16.71 18.87 -4.05
N CYS A 172 16.37 19.31 -2.84
CA CYS A 172 15.13 20.04 -2.60
C CYS A 172 15.41 21.41 -2.00
N VAL A 173 14.59 22.40 -2.36
CA VAL A 173 14.62 23.76 -1.81
C VAL A 173 13.35 23.96 -1.00
N ILE A 174 13.51 24.29 0.28
CA ILE A 174 12.44 24.67 1.19
C ILE A 174 12.46 26.19 1.35
N GLU A 175 11.35 26.83 1.05
CA GLU A 175 11.19 28.28 1.08
C GLU A 175 10.31 28.71 2.26
N CYS A 176 10.72 29.79 2.93
CA CYS A 176 10.00 30.42 4.04
C CYS A 176 9.51 29.43 5.12
N PHE A 177 10.34 28.47 5.50
CA PHE A 177 9.97 27.48 6.52
C PHE A 177 9.89 28.13 7.92
N PRO A 178 8.78 28.00 8.66
CA PRO A 178 8.65 28.57 10.00
C PRO A 178 9.53 27.83 11.01
N LEU A 179 10.37 28.57 11.76
CA LEU A 179 11.36 27.97 12.67
C LEU A 179 10.92 27.97 14.15
N GLU A 180 9.78 28.57 14.46
CA GLU A 180 9.31 28.79 15.83
C GLU A 180 9.15 27.47 16.61
N ASP A 181 8.47 26.50 16.01
CA ASP A 181 8.25 25.15 16.58
C ASP A 181 9.56 24.36 16.80
N TYR A 182 10.66 24.83 16.22
CA TYR A 182 11.97 24.18 16.26
C TYR A 182 12.99 24.99 17.06
N GLY A 183 12.54 25.92 17.92
CA GLY A 183 13.43 26.74 18.75
C GLY A 183 14.23 27.77 17.94
N ASN A 184 13.69 28.25 16.82
CA ASN A 184 14.29 29.21 15.91
C ASN A 184 15.63 28.74 15.30
N ARG A 185 15.74 27.43 15.03
CA ARG A 185 16.83 26.83 14.24
C ARG A 185 16.30 26.01 13.07
N ILE A 186 17.15 25.77 12.08
CA ILE A 186 16.85 24.82 11.00
C ILE A 186 16.77 23.41 11.63
N PRO A 187 15.65 22.68 11.48
CA PRO A 187 15.53 21.33 11.99
C PRO A 187 16.29 20.31 11.15
N GLN A 188 16.48 19.13 11.71
CA GLN A 188 17.07 17.98 11.04
C GLN A 188 16.06 17.44 10.01
N PHE A 189 16.25 17.77 8.73
CA PHE A 189 15.38 17.28 7.67
C PHE A 189 15.80 15.89 7.18
N GLN A 190 14.81 15.02 7.03
CA GLN A 190 14.95 13.70 6.43
C GLN A 190 13.85 13.48 5.40
N PHE A 191 14.17 12.76 4.34
CA PHE A 191 13.33 12.59 3.16
C PHE A 191 13.23 11.11 2.81
N GLU A 192 12.02 10.63 2.53
CA GLU A 192 11.80 9.32 1.93
C GLU A 192 11.91 9.49 0.42
N VAL A 193 13.05 9.10 -0.11
CA VAL A 193 13.40 9.20 -1.53
C VAL A 193 12.99 7.93 -2.25
N LEU A 194 12.30 8.11 -3.38
CA LEU A 194 11.91 7.04 -4.29
C LEU A 194 12.84 7.12 -5.50
N ARG A 195 13.74 6.14 -5.64
CA ARG A 195 14.66 5.99 -6.77
C ARG A 195 14.51 4.59 -7.36
N PRO A 196 13.43 4.33 -8.13
CA PRO A 196 13.24 3.03 -8.76
C PRO A 196 14.44 2.71 -9.65
N VAL A 197 14.81 1.43 -9.69
CA VAL A 197 15.73 0.90 -10.70
C VAL A 197 14.91 0.45 -11.91
N ALA A 198 15.55 0.29 -13.08
CA ALA A 198 14.88 -0.26 -14.26
C ALA A 198 14.19 -1.60 -13.94
N GLY A 199 12.95 -1.78 -14.41
CA GLY A 199 12.15 -2.96 -14.07
C GLY A 199 10.75 -2.95 -14.69
N VAL A 200 9.73 -3.29 -13.87
CA VAL A 200 8.32 -3.30 -14.32
C VAL A 200 7.73 -1.89 -14.33
N ALA A 201 8.12 -1.04 -13.37
CA ALA A 201 7.51 0.27 -13.14
C ALA A 201 7.66 1.23 -14.33
N ASP A 202 8.85 1.28 -14.95
CA ASP A 202 9.17 2.16 -16.08
C ASP A 202 8.44 1.80 -17.38
N ARG A 203 7.92 0.57 -17.49
CA ARG A 203 7.25 0.05 -18.68
C ARG A 203 5.75 -0.14 -18.52
N LEU A 204 5.22 0.07 -17.31
CA LEU A 204 3.83 -0.15 -17.01
C LEU A 204 2.95 0.95 -17.62
N ARG A 205 2.05 0.57 -18.54
CA ARG A 205 1.18 1.52 -19.27
C ARG A 205 -0.23 1.64 -18.71
N ALA A 206 -0.69 0.66 -17.94
CA ALA A 206 -2.05 0.66 -17.40
C ALA A 206 -2.16 0.01 -16.02
N VAL A 207 -3.01 0.55 -15.15
CA VAL A 207 -3.31 -0.01 -13.81
C VAL A 207 -4.79 0.03 -13.49
N ALA A 208 -5.26 -0.93 -12.71
CA ALA A 208 -6.57 -0.86 -12.08
C ALA A 208 -6.47 -0.16 -10.72
N LEU A 209 -7.27 0.90 -10.53
CA LEU A 209 -7.34 1.71 -9.31
C LEU A 209 -8.45 1.19 -8.38
N ILE A 210 -8.04 0.54 -7.30
CA ILE A 210 -8.87 -0.05 -6.25
C ILE A 210 -8.85 0.83 -4.97
N PRO A 211 -9.62 0.56 -3.89
CA PRO A 211 -10.47 -0.60 -3.61
C PRO A 211 -11.79 -0.62 -4.40
N GLY A 212 -12.17 0.49 -5.06
CA GLY A 212 -13.49 0.66 -5.68
C GLY A 212 -14.68 0.73 -4.71
N ALA A 213 -14.53 0.24 -3.49
CA ALA A 213 -15.46 0.40 -2.37
C ALA A 213 -14.89 1.39 -1.33
N THR A 214 -15.14 2.68 -1.54
CA THR A 214 -14.80 3.75 -0.59
C THR A 214 -15.71 4.96 -0.78
N GLU A 215 -16.62 5.21 0.17
CA GLU A 215 -17.68 6.24 0.04
C GLU A 215 -17.19 7.61 -0.45
N TYR A 216 -16.04 8.06 0.07
CA TYR A 216 -15.44 9.35 -0.27
C TYR A 216 -13.96 9.26 -0.65
N GLY A 217 -13.35 8.07 -0.67
CA GLY A 217 -11.93 7.90 -0.95
C GLY A 217 -11.51 8.35 -2.34
N LEU A 218 -12.44 8.38 -3.30
CA LEU A 218 -12.20 8.90 -4.64
C LEU A 218 -12.28 10.44 -4.73
N SER A 219 -12.57 11.15 -3.64
CA SER A 219 -12.56 12.62 -3.67
C SER A 219 -11.11 13.15 -3.67
N PRO A 220 -10.69 13.95 -4.67
CA PRO A 220 -9.37 14.57 -4.69
C PRO A 220 -9.25 15.74 -3.69
N SER A 221 -10.37 16.20 -3.13
CA SER A 221 -10.38 17.20 -2.06
C SER A 221 -10.67 16.57 -0.71
N LEU A 222 -10.24 17.23 0.37
CA LEU A 222 -10.52 16.82 1.74
C LEU A 222 -12.04 16.74 2.01
N VAL A 223 -12.45 15.65 2.63
CA VAL A 223 -13.76 15.42 3.23
C VAL A 223 -13.56 15.25 4.72
N THR A 224 -14.37 15.96 5.51
CA THR A 224 -14.26 15.98 6.96
C THR A 224 -15.56 15.52 7.61
N ARG A 225 -15.47 15.09 8.86
CA ARG A 225 -16.60 14.83 9.73
C ARG A 225 -16.43 15.59 11.04
N SER A 226 -17.41 16.41 11.40
CA SER A 226 -17.55 16.94 12.75
C SER A 226 -18.17 15.85 13.64
N LYS A 227 -17.37 15.25 14.52
CA LYS A 227 -17.85 14.24 15.49
C LYS A 227 -18.74 14.88 16.55
N ARG A 228 -18.31 16.06 17.00
CA ARG A 228 -19.01 17.00 17.86
C ARG A 228 -18.50 18.40 17.54
N VAL A 229 -19.13 19.44 18.10
CA VAL A 229 -18.63 20.82 17.95
C VAL A 229 -17.21 20.89 18.53
N GLY A 230 -16.26 21.45 17.78
CA GLY A 230 -14.85 21.51 18.18
C GLY A 230 -14.00 20.28 17.84
N GLU A 231 -14.59 19.15 17.43
CA GLU A 231 -13.85 17.93 17.05
C GLU A 231 -14.12 17.57 15.59
N THR A 232 -13.07 17.67 14.76
CA THR A 232 -13.14 17.37 13.32
C THR A 232 -12.15 16.28 12.96
N GLU A 233 -12.57 15.33 12.13
CA GLU A 233 -11.67 14.32 11.56
C GLU A 233 -11.68 14.35 10.03
N ALA A 234 -10.56 13.97 9.42
CA ALA A 234 -10.52 13.62 8.01
C ALA A 234 -11.24 12.30 7.75
N VAL A 235 -11.92 12.21 6.62
CA VAL A 235 -12.57 10.98 6.12
C VAL A 235 -11.76 10.32 5.00
N ASN A 236 -11.04 11.11 4.19
CA ASN A 236 -10.30 10.64 3.00
C ASN A 236 -8.87 11.21 2.93
N ARG A 237 -8.26 11.50 4.09
CA ARG A 237 -6.89 11.98 4.20
C ARG A 237 -6.22 11.33 5.40
N HIS A 238 -5.40 10.34 5.12
CA HIS A 238 -4.72 9.49 6.12
C HIS A 238 -3.19 9.53 5.96
N ALA A 239 -2.67 10.28 4.99
CA ALA A 239 -1.25 10.59 4.82
C ALA A 239 -0.98 12.12 4.87
N LEU A 240 0.28 12.49 5.13
CA LEU A 240 0.74 13.90 5.25
C LEU A 240 1.35 14.45 3.94
N ALA A 241 1.22 13.71 2.84
CA ALA A 241 1.82 14.07 1.56
C ALA A 241 1.02 15.12 0.79
N GLU A 242 -0.31 14.97 0.72
CA GLU A 242 -1.18 15.77 -0.14
C GLU A 242 -2.55 16.05 0.52
N ALA A 243 -3.42 16.76 -0.19
CA ALA A 243 -4.75 17.18 0.30
C ALA A 243 -5.76 16.02 0.51
N SER A 244 -5.59 14.89 -0.20
CA SER A 244 -6.38 13.67 0.00
C SER A 244 -5.59 12.42 -0.34
N ASP A 245 -6.10 11.27 0.09
CA ASP A 245 -5.51 9.94 -0.17
C ASP A 245 -5.37 9.66 -1.66
N LEU A 246 -6.41 9.97 -2.45
CA LEU A 246 -6.39 9.77 -3.90
C LEU A 246 -5.28 10.57 -4.57
N VAL A 247 -5.11 11.85 -4.21
CA VAL A 247 -4.07 12.70 -4.80
C VAL A 247 -2.69 12.15 -4.45
N ALA A 248 -2.44 11.83 -3.18
CA ALA A 248 -1.18 11.24 -2.76
C ALA A 248 -0.86 9.94 -3.51
N SER A 249 -1.86 9.07 -3.68
CA SER A 249 -1.70 7.79 -4.38
C SER A 249 -1.45 7.96 -5.88
N LEU A 250 -2.19 8.84 -6.57
CA LEU A 250 -2.00 9.10 -8.00
C LEU A 250 -0.66 9.79 -8.28
N ASP A 251 -0.23 10.69 -7.40
CA ASP A 251 1.04 11.39 -7.57
C ASP A 251 2.21 10.41 -7.43
N GLU A 252 2.18 9.49 -6.45
CA GLU A 252 3.18 8.42 -6.35
C GLU A 252 3.16 7.49 -7.57
N LEU A 253 1.97 7.11 -8.03
CA LEU A 253 1.82 6.28 -9.23
C LEU A 253 2.52 6.93 -10.44
N GLN A 254 2.30 8.22 -10.69
CA GLN A 254 2.95 8.93 -11.79
C GLN A 254 4.45 9.18 -11.56
N MET A 255 4.90 9.31 -10.31
CA MET A 255 6.32 9.37 -10.01
C MET A 255 7.02 8.07 -10.43
N LEU A 256 6.40 6.91 -10.15
CA LEU A 256 6.99 5.60 -10.40
C LEU A 256 6.81 5.09 -11.83
N CYS A 257 5.71 5.43 -12.49
CA CYS A 257 5.34 4.89 -13.80
C CYS A 257 5.36 5.98 -14.89
N PRO A 258 6.54 6.37 -15.41
CA PRO A 258 6.65 7.41 -16.43
C PRO A 258 5.96 7.07 -17.76
N ALA A 259 5.79 5.78 -18.08
CA ALA A 259 5.10 5.30 -19.28
C ALA A 259 3.58 5.10 -19.08
N LEU A 260 3.02 5.48 -17.92
CA LEU A 260 1.61 5.26 -17.62
C LEU A 260 0.71 6.08 -18.56
N GLU A 261 -0.24 5.40 -19.18
CA GLU A 261 -1.21 5.98 -20.09
C GLU A 261 -2.65 5.86 -19.58
N HIS A 262 -3.00 4.73 -18.94
CA HIS A 262 -4.37 4.37 -18.62
C HIS A 262 -4.57 4.05 -17.13
N VAL A 263 -5.70 4.51 -16.57
CA VAL A 263 -6.17 4.12 -15.24
C VAL A 263 -7.59 3.55 -15.36
N ALA A 264 -7.76 2.28 -14.98
CA ALA A 264 -9.10 1.69 -14.81
C ALA A 264 -9.66 2.06 -13.43
N LEU A 265 -10.61 2.98 -13.40
CA LEU A 265 -11.25 3.45 -12.17
C LEU A 265 -12.35 2.47 -11.76
N VAL A 266 -12.06 1.63 -10.77
CA VAL A 266 -13.00 0.64 -10.23
C VAL A 266 -14.05 1.35 -9.36
N VAL A 267 -15.34 1.10 -9.61
CA VAL A 267 -16.46 1.67 -8.84
C VAL A 267 -17.45 0.58 -8.47
N ALA A 268 -17.54 0.26 -7.18
CA ALA A 268 -18.26 -0.91 -6.70
C ALA A 268 -19.70 -0.62 -6.25
N TRP A 269 -20.65 -1.43 -6.71
CA TRP A 269 -21.97 -1.64 -6.07
C TRP A 269 -22.03 -3.05 -5.49
N PHE A 270 -23.04 -3.33 -4.66
CA PHE A 270 -23.11 -4.56 -3.87
C PHE A 270 -24.28 -5.45 -4.29
N GLY A 271 -23.99 -6.70 -4.62
CA GLY A 271 -24.95 -7.79 -4.76
C GLY A 271 -25.16 -8.50 -3.42
N ASP A 272 -26.39 -8.99 -3.18
CA ASP A 272 -26.82 -9.51 -1.87
C ASP A 272 -27.29 -10.98 -1.89
N ASP A 273 -27.29 -11.64 -3.05
CA ASP A 273 -27.75 -13.02 -3.23
C ASP A 273 -27.06 -13.65 -4.46
N LEU A 274 -26.74 -14.95 -4.41
CA LEU A 274 -26.17 -15.70 -5.54
C LEU A 274 -27.22 -16.17 -6.56
N ARG A 275 -28.50 -16.11 -6.25
CA ARG A 275 -29.58 -16.55 -7.15
C ARG A 275 -29.96 -15.39 -8.06
N ALA A 276 -29.81 -15.55 -9.36
CA ALA A 276 -30.02 -14.51 -10.37
C ALA A 276 -31.39 -13.80 -10.20
N GLY A 277 -32.48 -14.56 -10.03
CA GLY A 277 -33.82 -13.97 -9.86
C GLY A 277 -33.99 -13.13 -8.59
N ASN A 278 -33.16 -13.33 -7.57
CA ASN A 278 -33.26 -12.70 -6.25
C ASN A 278 -32.19 -11.65 -5.97
N CYS A 279 -31.03 -11.74 -6.63
CA CYS A 279 -29.92 -10.81 -6.47
C CYS A 279 -30.33 -9.39 -6.84
N ARG A 280 -29.96 -8.41 -6.01
CA ARG A 280 -30.14 -6.98 -6.26
C ARG A 280 -28.81 -6.25 -6.12
N ILE A 281 -28.47 -5.43 -7.11
CA ILE A 281 -27.22 -4.67 -7.14
C ILE A 281 -27.51 -3.24 -6.66
N ARG A 282 -27.01 -2.91 -5.47
CA ARG A 282 -27.37 -1.67 -4.77
C ARG A 282 -26.13 -0.87 -4.37
N PRO A 283 -26.19 0.47 -4.39
CA PRO A 283 -25.18 1.27 -3.73
C PRO A 283 -25.33 1.12 -2.21
N ALA A 284 -24.20 1.02 -1.52
CA ALA A 284 -24.19 0.80 -0.07
C ALA A 284 -23.33 1.80 0.69
N VAL A 285 -23.58 1.93 1.99
CA VAL A 285 -22.82 2.76 2.94
C VAL A 285 -22.43 1.94 4.16
N THR A 286 -21.34 2.32 4.80
CA THR A 286 -20.80 1.78 6.06
C THR A 286 -21.62 2.21 7.27
N THR A 287 -22.32 3.34 7.17
CA THR A 287 -23.20 3.84 8.22
C THR A 287 -24.35 4.68 7.66
N ALA A 288 -25.53 4.53 8.26
CA ALA A 288 -26.72 5.33 7.94
C ALA A 288 -26.60 6.76 8.51
N ASN A 289 -25.74 6.97 9.51
CA ASN A 289 -25.56 8.27 10.15
C ASN A 289 -24.58 9.15 9.36
N GLY A 290 -25.12 10.13 8.64
CA GLY A 290 -24.34 11.13 7.91
C GLY A 290 -24.03 12.42 8.67
N ALA A 291 -24.37 12.51 9.96
CA ALA A 291 -24.22 13.74 10.72
C ALA A 291 -22.76 14.22 10.75
N GLY A 292 -22.60 15.53 10.54
CA GLY A 292 -21.31 16.21 10.59
C GLY A 292 -20.42 16.07 9.35
N LEU A 293 -20.82 15.32 8.32
CA LEU A 293 -20.04 15.17 7.08
C LEU A 293 -20.07 16.47 6.25
N SER A 294 -18.89 16.91 5.78
CA SER A 294 -18.76 18.13 4.97
C SER A 294 -19.26 17.98 3.53
N LYS A 295 -19.36 16.74 3.04
CA LYS A 295 -19.95 16.40 1.73
C LYS A 295 -21.10 15.43 1.89
N THR A 296 -22.13 15.59 1.06
CA THR A 296 -23.28 14.68 1.04
C THR A 296 -22.97 13.46 0.17
N TRP A 297 -23.25 12.26 0.67
CA TRP A 297 -23.20 11.04 -0.12
C TRP A 297 -24.51 10.82 -0.88
N ARG A 298 -24.42 10.60 -2.20
CA ARG A 298 -25.51 10.20 -3.08
C ARG A 298 -24.99 9.35 -4.23
N VAL A 299 -25.75 8.34 -4.62
CA VAL A 299 -25.47 7.47 -5.78
C VAL A 299 -26.78 7.10 -6.46
N SER A 300 -26.88 7.33 -7.77
CA SER A 300 -28.08 7.00 -8.56
C SER A 300 -29.37 7.61 -7.97
N GLY A 301 -29.29 8.82 -7.42
CA GLY A 301 -30.37 9.51 -6.72
C GLY A 301 -30.69 8.98 -5.31
N VAL A 302 -30.06 7.89 -4.88
CA VAL A 302 -30.22 7.31 -3.54
C VAL A 302 -29.36 8.09 -2.55
N GLY A 303 -29.98 8.64 -1.51
CA GLY A 303 -29.28 9.27 -0.39
C GLY A 303 -28.91 8.27 0.71
N ARG A 304 -27.94 8.63 1.56
CA ARG A 304 -27.40 7.76 2.62
C ARG A 304 -28.46 7.03 3.45
N GLY A 305 -29.51 7.73 3.89
CA GLY A 305 -30.55 7.13 4.75
C GLY A 305 -31.39 6.05 4.08
N ALA A 306 -31.38 5.96 2.75
CA ALA A 306 -32.09 4.95 1.97
C ALA A 306 -31.14 3.92 1.30
N ALA A 307 -29.83 4.08 1.46
CA ALA A 307 -28.84 3.17 0.90
C ALA A 307 -28.79 1.85 1.69
N MET A 308 -28.31 0.79 1.04
CA MET A 308 -28.01 -0.47 1.71
C MET A 308 -26.90 -0.23 2.75
N LEU A 309 -27.01 -0.85 3.93
CA LEU A 309 -25.87 -0.93 4.84
C LEU A 309 -25.04 -2.14 4.48
N VAL A 310 -23.73 -1.95 4.33
CA VAL A 310 -22.83 -3.10 4.20
C VAL A 310 -22.83 -3.92 5.49
N SER A 311 -22.65 -5.23 5.36
CA SER A 311 -22.57 -6.12 6.52
C SER A 311 -21.33 -5.87 7.38
N THR A 312 -21.25 -6.52 8.53
CA THR A 312 -20.16 -6.36 9.49
C THR A 312 -19.27 -7.59 9.59
N HIS A 313 -17.98 -7.36 9.85
CA HIS A 313 -16.98 -8.41 10.07
C HIS A 313 -16.01 -7.95 11.18
N GLU A 314 -15.77 -8.80 12.18
CA GLU A 314 -14.88 -8.53 13.33
C GLU A 314 -15.12 -7.17 14.03
N GLY A 315 -16.38 -6.73 14.09
CA GLY A 315 -16.77 -5.47 14.74
C GLY A 315 -16.65 -4.21 13.86
N GLY A 316 -16.15 -4.33 12.62
CA GLY A 316 -16.11 -3.27 11.62
C GLY A 316 -17.06 -3.51 10.44
N ALA A 317 -17.14 -2.55 9.51
CA ALA A 317 -17.81 -2.75 8.23
C ALA A 317 -17.00 -3.74 7.36
N ALA A 318 -17.67 -4.70 6.72
CA ALA A 318 -17.02 -5.71 5.88
C ALA A 318 -16.41 -5.10 4.60
N TYR A 319 -16.95 -3.98 4.13
CA TYR A 319 -16.50 -3.22 2.95
C TYR A 319 -16.55 -1.70 3.20
N GLY A 320 -15.88 -0.90 2.36
CA GLY A 320 -15.82 0.57 2.48
C GLY A 320 -16.99 1.38 1.91
N GLY A 321 -18.08 0.71 1.48
CA GLY A 321 -19.25 1.33 0.85
C GLY A 321 -19.02 1.82 -0.60
N THR A 322 -20.08 2.15 -1.32
CA THR A 322 -20.01 2.61 -2.72
C THR A 322 -19.52 4.06 -2.76
N PRO A 323 -18.55 4.42 -3.62
CA PRO A 323 -18.14 5.80 -3.81
C PRO A 323 -19.31 6.70 -4.24
N SER A 324 -19.39 7.91 -3.69
CA SER A 324 -20.40 8.88 -4.12
C SER A 324 -20.21 9.26 -5.59
N ASP A 325 -21.31 9.55 -6.31
CA ASP A 325 -21.26 9.98 -7.72
C ASP A 325 -20.33 11.19 -7.89
N ARG A 326 -20.41 12.16 -6.98
CA ARG A 326 -19.54 13.35 -6.97
C ARG A 326 -18.07 12.97 -6.89
N SER A 327 -17.69 12.07 -5.99
CA SER A 327 -16.29 11.64 -5.87
C SER A 327 -15.79 10.90 -7.10
N VAL A 328 -16.63 10.12 -7.78
CA VAL A 328 -16.25 9.46 -9.03
C VAL A 328 -16.02 10.49 -10.14
N MET A 329 -16.93 11.47 -10.31
CA MET A 329 -16.75 12.54 -11.29
C MET A 329 -15.47 13.35 -11.02
N ASP A 330 -15.21 13.68 -9.75
CA ASP A 330 -14.00 14.40 -9.35
C ASP A 330 -12.71 13.58 -9.59
N ALA A 331 -12.74 12.26 -9.37
CA ALA A 331 -11.62 11.37 -9.66
C ALA A 331 -11.32 11.29 -11.15
N ILE A 332 -12.35 11.15 -12.01
CA ILE A 332 -12.21 11.17 -13.46
C ILE A 332 -11.53 12.48 -13.91
N ALA A 333 -11.99 13.62 -13.39
CA ALA A 333 -11.38 14.91 -13.68
C ALA A 333 -9.92 14.99 -13.21
N ALA A 334 -9.61 14.47 -12.01
CA ALA A 334 -8.26 14.47 -11.46
C ALA A 334 -7.29 13.59 -12.26
N ILE A 335 -7.73 12.44 -12.76
CA ILE A 335 -6.92 11.54 -13.61
C ILE A 335 -6.66 12.22 -14.97
N LYS A 336 -7.70 12.80 -15.61
CA LYS A 336 -7.55 13.47 -16.90
C LYS A 336 -6.67 14.73 -16.81
N ALA A 337 -6.74 15.47 -15.70
CA ALA A 337 -5.87 16.63 -15.46
C ALA A 337 -4.37 16.28 -15.43
N ARG A 338 -4.05 15.01 -15.16
CA ARG A 338 -2.69 14.46 -15.17
C ARG A 338 -2.23 13.98 -16.55
N GLY A 339 -3.07 14.11 -17.58
CA GLY A 339 -2.80 13.61 -18.93
C GLY A 339 -3.08 12.12 -19.12
N LEU A 340 -3.68 11.45 -18.13
CA LEU A 340 -3.98 10.02 -18.17
C LEU A 340 -5.38 9.77 -18.74
N LYS A 341 -5.53 8.65 -19.45
CA LYS A 341 -6.79 8.14 -19.99
C LYS A 341 -7.55 7.37 -18.91
N VAL A 342 -8.87 7.44 -18.93
CA VAL A 342 -9.74 6.80 -17.94
C VAL A 342 -10.53 5.66 -18.57
N THR A 343 -10.41 4.47 -17.98
CA THR A 343 -11.34 3.36 -18.20
C THR A 343 -12.28 3.29 -17.00
N LEU A 344 -13.57 3.61 -17.16
CA LEU A 344 -14.52 3.44 -16.07
C LEU A 344 -14.86 1.96 -15.92
N TYR A 345 -14.66 1.42 -14.72
CA TYR A 345 -14.82 0.00 -14.44
C TYR A 345 -15.91 -0.21 -13.37
N PRO A 346 -17.19 -0.31 -13.77
CA PRO A 346 -18.28 -0.73 -12.88
C PRO A 346 -18.01 -2.15 -12.36
N PHE A 347 -17.97 -2.31 -11.05
CA PHE A 347 -17.64 -3.57 -10.38
C PHE A 347 -18.75 -4.02 -9.42
N VAL A 348 -18.99 -5.34 -9.32
CA VAL A 348 -19.97 -5.91 -8.38
C VAL A 348 -19.23 -6.62 -7.26
N MET A 349 -19.41 -6.18 -6.02
CA MET A 349 -18.95 -6.90 -4.83
C MET A 349 -20.11 -7.67 -4.20
N MET A 350 -19.87 -8.88 -3.69
CA MET A 350 -20.93 -9.63 -2.99
C MET A 350 -20.87 -9.38 -1.48
N ASP A 351 -21.98 -8.92 -0.93
CA ASP A 351 -22.15 -8.69 0.49
C ASP A 351 -23.15 -9.69 1.09
N VAL A 352 -22.71 -10.95 1.13
CA VAL A 352 -23.41 -12.07 1.78
C VAL A 352 -22.66 -12.40 3.06
N PRO A 353 -23.13 -11.98 4.26
CA PRO A 353 -22.38 -12.19 5.49
C PRO A 353 -22.32 -13.66 5.90
N ALA A 354 -21.31 -14.01 6.69
CA ALA A 354 -21.24 -15.30 7.36
C ALA A 354 -22.47 -15.51 8.27
N GLY A 355 -23.01 -16.74 8.30
CA GLY A 355 -24.18 -17.07 9.11
C GLY A 355 -25.52 -16.56 8.55
N ASN A 356 -25.57 -16.20 7.26
CA ASN A 356 -26.83 -15.87 6.58
C ASN A 356 -27.77 -17.10 6.49
N ALA A 357 -29.03 -16.85 6.13
CA ALA A 357 -30.06 -17.88 5.92
C ALA A 357 -30.58 -17.91 4.47
N LEU A 358 -29.79 -17.42 3.52
CA LEU A 358 -30.18 -17.39 2.11
C LEU A 358 -30.07 -18.80 1.53
N PRO A 359 -31.10 -19.28 0.79
CA PRO A 359 -31.00 -20.53 0.05
C PRO A 359 -29.80 -20.50 -0.90
N ASP A 360 -28.96 -21.54 -0.84
CA ASP A 360 -27.80 -21.65 -1.70
C ASP A 360 -28.17 -22.31 -3.04
N PRO A 361 -28.01 -21.62 -4.19
CA PRO A 361 -28.28 -22.22 -5.49
C PRO A 361 -27.37 -23.43 -5.78
N TYR A 362 -26.26 -23.58 -5.06
CA TYR A 362 -25.33 -24.72 -5.16
C TYR A 362 -25.61 -25.85 -4.16
N GLY A 363 -26.71 -25.78 -3.41
CA GLY A 363 -27.20 -26.87 -2.56
C GLY A 363 -26.61 -26.93 -1.15
N GLY A 364 -25.81 -25.93 -0.74
CA GLY A 364 -25.39 -25.74 0.64
C GLY A 364 -26.55 -25.38 1.59
N SER A 365 -26.28 -25.43 2.90
CA SER A 365 -27.28 -25.07 3.91
C SER A 365 -27.59 -23.57 3.98
N ALA A 366 -26.66 -22.75 3.50
CA ALA A 366 -26.77 -21.30 3.34
C ALA A 366 -25.73 -20.87 2.29
N GLN A 367 -25.89 -19.67 1.71
CA GLN A 367 -24.91 -19.16 0.75
C GLN A 367 -23.54 -18.92 1.41
N PRO A 368 -22.43 -19.17 0.70
CA PRO A 368 -21.08 -18.90 1.19
C PRO A 368 -20.88 -17.43 1.56
N ALA A 369 -19.99 -17.16 2.52
CA ALA A 369 -19.72 -15.80 2.98
C ALA A 369 -18.85 -15.03 1.97
N TYR A 370 -19.25 -13.81 1.64
CA TYR A 370 -18.57 -12.89 0.73
C TYR A 370 -18.03 -13.58 -0.54
N PRO A 371 -18.92 -14.24 -1.31
CA PRO A 371 -18.51 -15.04 -2.46
C PRO A 371 -18.03 -14.16 -3.62
N TRP A 372 -17.36 -14.76 -4.59
CA TRP A 372 -17.03 -14.07 -5.83
C TRP A 372 -18.27 -13.84 -6.70
N ARG A 373 -18.34 -12.70 -7.39
CA ARG A 373 -19.48 -12.31 -8.25
C ARG A 373 -19.77 -13.32 -9.36
N GLY A 374 -18.75 -14.01 -9.86
CA GLY A 374 -18.90 -15.08 -10.86
C GLY A 374 -19.65 -16.31 -10.36
N ARG A 375 -20.01 -16.36 -9.06
CA ARG A 375 -20.90 -17.38 -8.50
C ARG A 375 -22.39 -17.07 -8.65
N ILE A 376 -22.79 -15.87 -9.08
CA ILE A 376 -24.21 -15.58 -9.33
C ILE A 376 -24.69 -16.46 -10.48
N THR A 377 -25.78 -17.21 -10.28
CA THR A 377 -26.27 -18.25 -11.20
C THR A 377 -27.79 -18.40 -11.12
N CYS A 378 -28.41 -19.21 -12.00
CA CYS A 378 -29.80 -19.63 -11.84
C CYS A 378 -30.01 -20.49 -10.58
N ASP A 379 -31.25 -20.54 -10.09
CA ASP A 379 -31.67 -21.35 -8.94
C ASP A 379 -32.73 -22.39 -9.36
N PRO A 380 -32.48 -23.70 -9.17
CA PRO A 380 -31.21 -24.32 -8.77
C PRO A 380 -30.11 -24.15 -9.84
N ALA A 381 -28.84 -24.13 -9.41
CA ALA A 381 -27.68 -23.95 -10.28
C ALA A 381 -27.50 -25.10 -11.30
N PRO A 382 -26.68 -24.91 -12.36
CA PRO A 382 -26.29 -26.01 -13.25
C PRO A 382 -25.77 -27.23 -12.47
N LEU A 383 -25.99 -28.43 -13.03
CA LEU A 383 -25.61 -29.73 -12.44
C LEU A 383 -26.34 -30.12 -11.14
N LEU A 384 -27.25 -29.30 -10.62
CA LEU A 384 -28.12 -29.69 -9.52
C LEU A 384 -29.42 -30.36 -9.99
N PRO A 385 -30.04 -31.23 -9.16
CA PRO A 385 -31.35 -31.78 -9.44
C PRO A 385 -32.40 -30.68 -9.66
N GLY A 386 -33.08 -30.71 -10.81
CA GLY A 386 -34.09 -29.71 -11.16
C GLY A 386 -33.51 -28.35 -11.53
N SER A 387 -32.25 -28.29 -11.97
CA SER A 387 -31.61 -27.07 -12.47
C SER A 387 -32.50 -26.30 -13.44
N ALA A 388 -32.46 -24.97 -13.35
CA ALA A 388 -33.14 -24.09 -14.28
C ALA A 388 -32.36 -23.92 -15.61
N ASP A 389 -31.07 -24.25 -15.64
CA ASP A 389 -30.25 -24.21 -16.86
C ASP A 389 -30.83 -25.07 -17.98
N GLY A 390 -30.83 -24.56 -19.22
CA GLY A 390 -31.45 -25.21 -20.36
C GLY A 390 -33.00 -25.13 -20.36
N THR A 391 -33.58 -24.20 -19.60
CA THR A 391 -35.05 -24.03 -19.52
C THR A 391 -35.46 -22.56 -19.58
N ALA A 392 -36.74 -22.31 -19.88
CA ALA A 392 -37.33 -20.97 -19.84
C ALA A 392 -37.21 -20.27 -18.48
N ALA A 393 -37.04 -21.02 -17.39
CA ALA A 393 -36.84 -20.46 -16.06
C ALA A 393 -35.48 -19.75 -15.92
N ALA A 394 -34.42 -20.25 -16.57
CA ALA A 394 -33.11 -19.58 -16.56
C ALA A 394 -33.21 -18.19 -17.20
N ARG A 395 -33.82 -18.09 -18.39
CA ARG A 395 -34.08 -16.80 -19.06
C ARG A 395 -34.85 -15.84 -18.16
N ALA A 396 -35.96 -16.27 -17.57
CA ALA A 396 -36.76 -15.42 -16.69
C ALA A 396 -35.98 -14.91 -15.45
N GLN A 397 -35.11 -15.75 -14.88
CA GLN A 397 -34.26 -15.35 -13.75
C GLN A 397 -33.15 -14.37 -14.17
N VAL A 398 -32.55 -14.56 -15.35
CA VAL A 398 -31.56 -13.63 -15.92
C VAL A 398 -32.19 -12.28 -16.25
N GLU A 399 -33.37 -12.26 -16.85
CA GLU A 399 -34.12 -11.02 -17.13
C GLU A 399 -34.47 -10.29 -15.82
N ALA A 400 -34.86 -11.02 -14.79
CA ALA A 400 -35.11 -10.44 -13.46
C ALA A 400 -33.84 -9.86 -12.81
N PHE A 401 -32.68 -10.50 -12.98
CA PHE A 401 -31.37 -9.96 -12.56
C PHE A 401 -31.02 -8.67 -13.30
N CYS A 402 -31.25 -8.64 -14.61
CA CYS A 402 -30.92 -7.49 -15.46
C CYS A 402 -31.82 -6.28 -15.16
N GLY A 403 -33.08 -6.52 -14.82
CA GLY A 403 -34.07 -5.46 -14.57
C GLY A 403 -34.53 -4.78 -15.84
N THR A 404 -35.25 -3.67 -15.70
CA THR A 404 -35.97 -3.00 -16.80
C THR A 404 -35.47 -1.59 -17.10
N ALA A 405 -34.37 -1.18 -16.47
CA ALA A 405 -33.80 0.15 -16.64
C ALA A 405 -33.41 0.43 -18.10
N ALA A 406 -33.75 1.63 -18.57
CA ALA A 406 -33.53 2.09 -19.93
C ALA A 406 -32.63 3.35 -19.98
N PRO A 407 -31.86 3.57 -21.07
CA PRO A 407 -30.93 4.70 -21.17
C PRO A 407 -31.54 6.07 -20.89
N GLY A 408 -32.77 6.30 -21.36
CA GLY A 408 -33.49 7.58 -21.20
C GLY A 408 -33.93 7.91 -19.76
N GLN A 409 -33.78 6.98 -18.81
CA GLN A 409 -34.19 7.17 -17.40
C GLN A 409 -33.09 7.76 -16.51
N PHE A 410 -31.90 8.01 -17.06
CA PHE A 410 -30.76 8.55 -16.32
C PHE A 410 -30.49 10.00 -16.75
N ALA A 411 -30.48 10.92 -15.78
CA ALA A 411 -30.22 12.33 -16.03
C ALA A 411 -29.41 12.94 -14.89
N LEU A 412 -28.54 13.91 -15.22
CA LEU A 412 -27.82 14.68 -14.21
C LEU A 412 -28.82 15.43 -13.31
N SER A 413 -28.66 15.31 -12.00
CA SER A 413 -29.49 15.94 -10.99
C SER A 413 -28.61 16.50 -9.88
N GLY A 414 -28.12 17.73 -10.07
CA GLY A 414 -27.12 18.34 -9.19
C GLY A 414 -25.82 17.53 -9.22
N ASP A 415 -25.38 17.03 -8.07
CA ASP A 415 -24.12 16.28 -7.89
C ASP A 415 -24.28 14.75 -8.02
N THR A 416 -25.39 14.25 -8.57
CA THR A 416 -25.67 12.82 -8.76
C THR A 416 -26.37 12.57 -10.09
N ILE A 417 -26.43 11.31 -10.52
CA ILE A 417 -27.30 10.90 -11.63
C ILE A 417 -28.65 10.45 -11.04
N GLY A 418 -29.73 11.14 -11.36
CA GLY A 418 -31.07 10.72 -11.00
C GLY A 418 -31.55 9.56 -11.88
N PHE A 419 -32.27 8.62 -11.27
CA PHE A 419 -32.97 7.54 -11.96
C PHE A 419 -34.48 7.75 -11.88
N SER A 420 -35.16 7.78 -13.04
CA SER A 420 -36.61 8.01 -13.13
C SER A 420 -37.44 6.74 -13.36
N GLY A 421 -36.80 5.56 -13.40
CA GLY A 421 -37.49 4.26 -13.50
C GLY A 421 -38.09 3.82 -12.16
N SER A 422 -38.47 2.54 -12.06
CA SER A 422 -39.04 2.01 -10.82
C SER A 422 -38.03 2.13 -9.66
N PRO A 423 -38.37 2.76 -8.51
CA PRO A 423 -37.44 2.90 -7.39
C PRO A 423 -36.94 1.57 -6.81
N SER A 424 -37.69 0.49 -7.02
CA SER A 424 -37.32 -0.88 -6.60
C SER A 424 -36.47 -1.64 -7.61
N ASP A 425 -36.28 -1.10 -8.83
CA ASP A 425 -35.41 -1.71 -9.83
C ASP A 425 -33.95 -1.46 -9.45
N PHE A 426 -33.29 -2.51 -8.98
CA PHE A 426 -31.86 -2.58 -8.68
C PHE A 426 -31.21 -3.69 -9.52
N GLY A 427 -31.62 -3.81 -10.77
CA GLY A 427 -31.04 -4.75 -11.72
C GLY A 427 -29.72 -4.27 -12.32
N TYR A 428 -29.03 -5.20 -12.97
CA TYR A 428 -27.73 -4.99 -13.62
C TYR A 428 -27.74 -3.83 -14.64
N ARG A 429 -28.82 -3.67 -15.40
CA ARG A 429 -28.95 -2.57 -16.37
C ARG A 429 -28.92 -1.21 -15.70
N ARG A 430 -29.57 -1.06 -14.53
CA ARG A 430 -29.55 0.21 -13.79
C ARG A 430 -28.14 0.55 -13.37
N PHE A 431 -27.44 -0.44 -12.84
CA PHE A 431 -26.06 -0.30 -12.39
C PHE A 431 -25.15 0.20 -13.53
N VAL A 432 -25.14 -0.45 -14.69
CA VAL A 432 -24.24 -0.09 -15.79
C VAL A 432 -24.65 1.21 -16.49
N LEU A 433 -25.94 1.42 -16.77
CA LEU A 433 -26.43 2.64 -17.44
C LEU A 433 -26.23 3.89 -16.55
N HIS A 434 -26.31 3.74 -15.22
CA HIS A 434 -25.92 4.78 -14.27
C HIS A 434 -24.47 5.22 -14.48
N HIS A 435 -23.54 4.27 -14.54
CA HIS A 435 -22.12 4.56 -14.74
C HIS A 435 -21.83 5.16 -16.12
N ALA A 436 -22.51 4.70 -17.17
CA ALA A 436 -22.42 5.31 -18.50
C ALA A 436 -22.83 6.80 -18.46
N ARG A 437 -23.92 7.13 -17.76
CA ARG A 437 -24.36 8.53 -17.62
C ARG A 437 -23.45 9.35 -16.71
N LEU A 438 -22.89 8.73 -15.67
CA LEU A 438 -21.90 9.33 -14.78
C LEU A 438 -20.62 9.70 -15.54
N ALA A 439 -20.16 8.82 -16.43
CA ALA A 439 -19.01 9.08 -17.31
C ALA A 439 -19.24 10.32 -18.19
N VAL A 440 -20.43 10.45 -18.80
CA VAL A 440 -20.78 11.63 -19.59
C VAL A 440 -20.82 12.90 -18.72
N ALA A 441 -21.42 12.81 -17.53
CA ALA A 441 -21.48 13.94 -16.60
C ALA A 441 -20.08 14.39 -16.10
N ALA A 442 -19.12 13.47 -16.02
CA ALA A 442 -17.73 13.76 -15.70
C ALA A 442 -16.91 14.36 -16.86
N GLY A 443 -17.52 14.60 -18.02
CA GLY A 443 -16.85 15.10 -19.22
C GLY A 443 -16.26 14.00 -20.12
N GLY A 444 -16.78 12.77 -20.04
CA GLY A 444 -16.41 11.62 -20.85
C GLY A 444 -15.20 10.84 -20.35
N VAL A 445 -15.13 9.57 -20.73
CA VAL A 445 -14.05 8.61 -20.43
C VAL A 445 -13.57 7.95 -21.72
N ASP A 446 -12.35 7.41 -21.71
CA ASP A 446 -11.73 6.77 -22.87
C ASP A 446 -12.28 5.36 -23.11
N ALA A 447 -12.59 4.63 -22.04
CA ALA A 447 -13.26 3.34 -22.11
C ALA A 447 -14.25 3.12 -20.96
N LEU A 448 -15.20 2.19 -21.15
CA LEU A 448 -16.15 1.74 -20.15
C LEU A 448 -16.33 0.22 -20.23
N LEU A 449 -16.23 -0.46 -19.09
CA LEU A 449 -16.56 -1.88 -18.99
C LEU A 449 -18.06 -2.06 -18.71
N LEU A 450 -18.69 -3.00 -19.40
CA LEU A 450 -20.07 -3.42 -19.11
C LEU A 450 -20.18 -4.21 -17.78
N GLY A 451 -19.04 -4.54 -17.19
CA GLY A 451 -18.82 -5.32 -15.98
C GLY A 451 -17.77 -6.40 -16.25
N SER A 452 -17.64 -7.35 -15.33
CA SER A 452 -16.62 -8.39 -15.43
C SER A 452 -16.93 -9.64 -14.62
N GLU A 453 -16.35 -10.76 -15.05
CA GLU A 453 -16.35 -12.07 -14.36
C GLU A 453 -17.74 -12.56 -13.92
N MET A 454 -18.79 -12.29 -14.70
CA MET A 454 -20.15 -12.76 -14.44
C MET A 454 -20.36 -14.19 -14.96
N ARG A 455 -19.36 -15.06 -14.81
CA ARG A 455 -19.29 -16.38 -15.44
C ARG A 455 -20.48 -17.28 -15.16
N GLY A 456 -20.97 -17.31 -13.93
CA GLY A 456 -22.16 -18.08 -13.58
C GLY A 456 -23.45 -17.61 -14.29
N LEU A 457 -23.47 -16.42 -14.88
CA LEU A 457 -24.59 -15.89 -15.68
C LEU A 457 -24.35 -16.02 -17.19
N THR A 458 -23.14 -15.71 -17.67
CA THR A 458 -22.80 -15.74 -19.11
C THR A 458 -22.97 -17.15 -19.68
N THR A 459 -22.75 -18.20 -18.88
CA THR A 459 -22.86 -19.59 -19.33
C THR A 459 -24.26 -20.20 -19.19
N LEU A 460 -25.27 -19.46 -18.70
CA LEU A 460 -26.63 -20.01 -18.55
C LEU A 460 -27.33 -20.11 -19.90
N ARG A 461 -27.96 -21.26 -20.13
CA ARG A 461 -28.75 -21.58 -21.32
C ARG A 461 -30.25 -21.50 -21.03
N ASP A 462 -31.03 -21.12 -22.04
CA ASP A 462 -32.48 -21.29 -22.03
C ASP A 462 -32.92 -22.59 -22.72
N GLU A 463 -34.23 -22.79 -22.90
CA GLU A 463 -34.80 -23.99 -23.54
C GLU A 463 -34.44 -24.18 -25.03
N THR A 464 -33.80 -23.20 -25.63
CA THR A 464 -33.34 -23.20 -27.02
C THR A 464 -31.82 -23.26 -27.15
N ASP A 465 -31.11 -23.46 -26.04
CA ASP A 465 -29.66 -23.38 -25.93
C ASP A 465 -29.09 -21.98 -26.25
N ALA A 466 -29.91 -20.94 -26.20
CA ALA A 466 -29.46 -19.54 -26.27
C ALA A 466 -28.93 -19.08 -24.91
N PHE A 467 -28.08 -18.05 -24.89
CA PHE A 467 -27.42 -17.51 -23.69
C PHE A 467 -28.02 -16.16 -23.28
N PRO A 468 -29.06 -16.11 -22.41
CA PRO A 468 -29.87 -14.92 -22.22
C PRO A 468 -29.10 -13.75 -21.62
N PHE A 469 -28.08 -14.01 -20.80
CA PHE A 469 -27.28 -12.93 -20.21
C PHE A 469 -26.35 -12.29 -21.24
N VAL A 470 -25.83 -13.07 -22.20
CA VAL A 470 -25.01 -12.54 -23.30
C VAL A 470 -25.87 -11.68 -24.23
N GLU A 471 -27.11 -12.08 -24.50
CA GLU A 471 -28.08 -11.24 -25.22
C GLU A 471 -28.34 -9.92 -24.49
N GLN A 472 -28.54 -9.97 -23.16
CA GLN A 472 -28.69 -8.78 -22.33
C GLN A 472 -27.44 -7.89 -22.34
N LEU A 473 -26.22 -8.45 -22.38
CA LEU A 473 -24.97 -7.69 -22.53
C LEU A 473 -24.89 -7.00 -23.90
N CYS A 474 -25.35 -7.63 -24.98
CA CYS A 474 -25.42 -7.00 -26.31
C CYS A 474 -26.38 -5.80 -26.31
N GLU A 475 -27.60 -5.97 -25.80
CA GLU A 475 -28.57 -4.86 -25.66
C GLU A 475 -28.04 -3.75 -24.75
N LEU A 476 -27.30 -4.11 -23.69
CA LEU A 476 -26.69 -3.17 -22.79
C LEU A 476 -25.54 -2.40 -23.46
N ALA A 477 -24.77 -3.04 -24.35
CA ALA A 477 -23.74 -2.38 -25.15
C ALA A 477 -24.36 -1.29 -26.04
N GLU A 478 -25.47 -1.57 -26.72
CA GLU A 478 -26.23 -0.58 -27.50
C GLU A 478 -26.72 0.58 -26.60
N GLY A 479 -27.29 0.23 -25.45
CA GLY A 479 -27.78 1.21 -24.47
C GLY A 479 -26.67 2.12 -23.96
N VAL A 480 -25.51 1.57 -23.61
CA VAL A 480 -24.32 2.33 -23.19
C VAL A 480 -23.82 3.18 -24.34
N ARG A 481 -23.67 2.63 -25.56
CA ARG A 481 -23.23 3.37 -26.75
C ARG A 481 -24.10 4.59 -27.00
N SER A 482 -25.42 4.45 -26.86
CA SER A 482 -26.37 5.56 -27.04
C SER A 482 -26.16 6.71 -26.04
N ILE A 483 -25.55 6.44 -24.88
CA ILE A 483 -25.24 7.43 -23.84
C ILE A 483 -23.85 8.03 -24.06
N VAL A 484 -22.81 7.21 -24.20
CA VAL A 484 -21.41 7.66 -24.20
C VAL A 484 -20.91 8.09 -25.59
N GLY A 485 -21.61 7.68 -26.66
CA GLY A 485 -21.23 7.97 -28.03
C GLY A 485 -20.05 7.12 -28.54
N PRO A 486 -19.59 7.36 -29.78
CA PRO A 486 -18.58 6.51 -30.45
C PRO A 486 -17.13 6.75 -29.97
N ALA A 487 -16.88 7.82 -29.23
CA ALA A 487 -15.53 8.17 -28.77
C ALA A 487 -15.06 7.30 -27.60
N THR A 488 -15.97 6.90 -26.71
CA THR A 488 -15.66 6.02 -25.58
C THR A 488 -15.65 4.56 -26.04
N LYS A 489 -14.58 3.84 -25.75
CA LYS A 489 -14.50 2.40 -26.05
C LYS A 489 -15.35 1.58 -25.08
N ILE A 490 -15.95 0.48 -25.54
CA ILE A 490 -16.79 -0.39 -24.70
C ILE A 490 -16.27 -1.83 -24.78
N THR A 491 -16.14 -2.50 -23.64
CA THR A 491 -15.81 -3.92 -23.57
C THR A 491 -16.43 -4.58 -22.34
N TYR A 492 -16.27 -5.89 -22.18
CA TYR A 492 -16.63 -6.69 -21.01
C TYR A 492 -15.37 -7.42 -20.54
N GLY A 493 -15.08 -7.39 -19.23
CA GLY A 493 -13.92 -8.10 -18.66
C GLY A 493 -14.28 -9.56 -18.40
N ALA A 494 -14.03 -10.44 -19.36
CA ALA A 494 -14.34 -11.85 -19.20
C ALA A 494 -13.31 -12.54 -18.29
N ASP A 495 -13.76 -13.38 -17.37
CA ASP A 495 -12.86 -14.26 -16.62
C ASP A 495 -11.97 -15.10 -17.58
N TRP A 496 -10.70 -15.30 -17.22
CA TRP A 496 -9.75 -16.08 -18.02
C TRP A 496 -10.25 -17.50 -18.37
N SER A 497 -11.16 -18.05 -17.59
CA SER A 497 -11.75 -19.37 -17.80
C SER A 497 -13.10 -19.34 -18.54
N GLU A 498 -13.60 -18.17 -18.96
CA GLU A 498 -14.86 -18.02 -19.70
C GLU A 498 -14.70 -17.47 -21.13
N TYR A 499 -13.73 -16.57 -21.37
CA TYR A 499 -13.71 -15.74 -22.59
C TYR A 499 -13.72 -16.54 -23.91
N PHE A 500 -13.09 -17.73 -23.90
CA PHE A 500 -12.79 -18.52 -25.09
C PHE A 500 -13.91 -19.48 -25.51
N GLY A 501 -14.83 -19.80 -24.61
CA GLY A 501 -15.90 -20.76 -24.86
C GLY A 501 -16.46 -21.41 -23.58
N HIS A 502 -17.64 -22.00 -23.72
CA HIS A 502 -18.33 -22.75 -22.67
C HIS A 502 -18.37 -24.24 -23.03
N HIS A 503 -17.89 -25.05 -22.09
CA HIS A 503 -17.80 -26.51 -22.19
C HIS A 503 -18.53 -27.11 -20.98
N PRO A 504 -19.86 -27.34 -21.05
CA PRO A 504 -20.62 -27.83 -19.90
C PRO A 504 -20.17 -29.24 -19.50
N ALA A 505 -19.98 -29.44 -18.20
CA ALA A 505 -19.62 -30.74 -17.61
C ALA A 505 -20.85 -31.63 -17.32
N ASP A 506 -21.95 -31.43 -18.04
CA ASP A 506 -23.22 -32.17 -17.89
C ASP A 506 -23.26 -33.48 -18.70
N GLY A 507 -22.19 -33.78 -19.45
CA GLY A 507 -22.07 -34.97 -20.28
C GLY A 507 -22.66 -34.81 -21.69
N SER A 508 -23.16 -33.63 -22.06
CA SER A 508 -23.61 -33.32 -23.43
C SER A 508 -22.48 -33.45 -24.46
N GLY A 509 -21.25 -33.11 -24.06
CA GLY A 509 -20.12 -32.96 -24.98
C GLY A 509 -20.18 -31.67 -25.79
N ASP A 510 -21.05 -30.73 -25.40
CA ASP A 510 -21.22 -29.46 -26.09
C ASP A 510 -19.95 -28.60 -26.05
N VAL A 511 -19.75 -27.84 -27.13
CA VAL A 511 -18.78 -26.75 -27.19
C VAL A 511 -19.46 -25.53 -27.77
N TRP A 512 -19.53 -24.47 -26.98
CA TRP A 512 -20.21 -23.22 -27.36
C TRP A 512 -19.26 -22.03 -27.28
N PHE A 513 -19.09 -21.29 -28.36
CA PHE A 513 -18.46 -19.98 -28.33
C PHE A 513 -19.49 -18.92 -27.89
N HIS A 514 -20.05 -19.13 -26.70
CA HIS A 514 -21.22 -18.42 -26.17
C HIS A 514 -21.11 -16.89 -26.12
N LEU A 515 -19.89 -16.34 -26.01
CA LEU A 515 -19.64 -14.90 -25.99
C LEU A 515 -19.42 -14.28 -27.38
N ASP A 516 -19.38 -15.06 -28.46
CA ASP A 516 -19.07 -14.54 -29.80
C ASP A 516 -20.09 -13.52 -30.30
N SER A 517 -21.36 -13.61 -29.88
CA SER A 517 -22.36 -12.58 -30.20
C SER A 517 -21.98 -11.22 -29.61
N LEU A 518 -21.47 -11.20 -28.38
CA LEU A 518 -20.94 -10.00 -27.73
C LEU A 518 -19.63 -9.56 -28.38
N TRP A 519 -18.69 -10.48 -28.59
CA TRP A 519 -17.39 -10.17 -29.20
C TRP A 519 -17.50 -9.70 -30.64
N ALA A 520 -18.49 -10.15 -31.40
CA ALA A 520 -18.76 -9.65 -32.75
C ALA A 520 -19.61 -8.37 -32.76
N HIS A 521 -20.28 -8.04 -31.64
CA HIS A 521 -21.22 -6.92 -31.58
C HIS A 521 -20.56 -5.59 -31.99
N PRO A 522 -21.17 -4.78 -32.88
CA PRO A 522 -20.52 -3.57 -33.42
C PRO A 522 -20.19 -2.51 -32.35
N ASP A 523 -20.91 -2.51 -31.22
CA ASP A 523 -20.66 -1.59 -30.13
C ASP A 523 -19.58 -2.03 -29.14
N ILE A 524 -19.06 -3.26 -29.26
CA ILE A 524 -17.92 -3.73 -28.47
C ILE A 524 -16.63 -3.46 -29.24
N ASP A 525 -15.65 -2.80 -28.61
CA ASP A 525 -14.42 -2.36 -29.27
C ASP A 525 -13.25 -3.35 -29.12
N ALA A 526 -13.26 -4.20 -28.09
CA ALA A 526 -12.20 -5.15 -27.78
C ALA A 526 -12.73 -6.38 -27.04
N VAL A 527 -12.01 -7.50 -27.12
CA VAL A 527 -12.21 -8.68 -26.28
C VAL A 527 -11.48 -8.44 -24.96
N GLY A 528 -12.20 -8.24 -23.86
CA GLY A 528 -11.63 -8.03 -22.54
C GLY A 528 -11.42 -9.35 -21.80
N ILE A 529 -10.22 -9.55 -21.23
CA ILE A 529 -9.87 -10.75 -20.47
C ILE A 529 -9.25 -10.33 -19.14
N ASP A 530 -9.80 -10.83 -18.03
CA ASP A 530 -9.18 -10.77 -16.71
C ASP A 530 -8.16 -11.91 -16.63
N ASN A 531 -6.93 -11.61 -17.07
CA ASN A 531 -5.89 -12.58 -17.38
C ASN A 531 -5.14 -13.06 -16.13
N TYR A 532 -5.65 -14.15 -15.56
CA TYR A 532 -5.05 -14.85 -14.44
C TYR A 532 -4.56 -16.27 -14.79
N LEU A 533 -4.15 -16.49 -16.04
CA LEU A 533 -3.67 -17.79 -16.53
C LEU A 533 -2.36 -18.22 -15.81
N PRO A 534 -2.26 -19.46 -15.28
CA PRO A 534 -1.07 -19.92 -14.56
C PRO A 534 0.20 -19.87 -15.41
N LEU A 535 1.34 -19.44 -14.87
CA LEU A 535 2.63 -19.46 -15.59
C LEU A 535 3.62 -20.49 -15.04
N SER A 536 3.25 -21.26 -14.01
CA SER A 536 4.15 -22.23 -13.37
C SER A 536 3.39 -23.39 -12.71
N ASP A 537 4.08 -24.52 -12.50
CA ASP A 537 3.65 -25.66 -11.66
C ASP A 537 4.79 -26.09 -10.71
N TRP A 538 5.50 -25.08 -10.20
CA TRP A 538 6.66 -25.27 -9.32
C TRP A 538 6.27 -25.89 -7.97
N ARG A 539 7.08 -26.81 -7.47
CA ARG A 539 6.91 -27.50 -6.17
C ARG A 539 8.19 -27.48 -5.34
N ASP A 540 8.08 -27.69 -4.04
CA ASP A 540 9.25 -27.66 -3.14
C ASP A 540 10.32 -28.71 -3.51
N GLY A 541 9.89 -29.86 -4.02
CA GLY A 541 10.80 -30.92 -4.49
C GLY A 541 11.66 -30.49 -5.69
N ASP A 542 11.22 -29.51 -6.47
CA ASP A 542 11.92 -29.05 -7.68
C ASP A 542 13.20 -28.27 -7.34
N HIS A 543 13.38 -27.81 -6.09
CA HIS A 543 14.64 -27.21 -5.64
C HIS A 543 15.83 -28.16 -5.78
N ALA A 544 15.61 -29.48 -5.78
CA ALA A 544 16.63 -30.49 -6.05
C ALA A 544 17.08 -30.55 -7.53
N GLY A 545 16.46 -29.75 -8.41
CA GLY A 545 16.70 -29.72 -9.86
C GLY A 545 15.85 -30.75 -10.60
N GLY A 546 15.87 -30.69 -11.93
CA GLY A 546 15.10 -31.60 -12.77
C GLY A 546 13.59 -31.30 -12.78
N ASN A 547 13.20 -30.03 -12.60
CA ASN A 547 11.82 -29.62 -12.85
C ASN A 547 11.42 -30.04 -14.27
N PRO A 548 10.25 -30.68 -14.46
CA PRO A 548 9.86 -31.27 -15.75
C PRO A 548 9.60 -30.24 -16.84
N ASP A 549 9.37 -28.98 -16.48
CA ASP A 549 9.14 -27.86 -17.40
C ASP A 549 10.43 -27.06 -17.65
N GLY A 550 11.58 -27.53 -17.14
CA GLY A 550 12.88 -26.90 -17.35
C GLY A 550 13.17 -25.67 -16.48
N PHE A 551 12.27 -25.32 -15.56
CA PHE A 551 12.48 -24.19 -14.66
C PHE A 551 13.70 -24.41 -13.76
N ALA A 552 14.54 -23.39 -13.60
CA ALA A 552 15.65 -23.41 -12.66
C ALA A 552 15.26 -22.92 -11.24
N GLY A 553 14.12 -22.22 -11.12
CA GLY A 553 13.53 -21.75 -9.87
C GLY A 553 12.06 -21.38 -10.04
N PRO A 554 11.32 -21.09 -8.95
CA PRO A 554 9.87 -20.79 -9.01
C PRO A 554 9.51 -19.56 -9.86
N TYR A 555 10.46 -18.65 -10.06
CA TYR A 555 10.27 -17.37 -10.75
C TYR A 555 11.29 -17.17 -11.89
N ASP A 556 11.73 -18.27 -12.50
CA ASP A 556 12.61 -18.29 -13.65
C ASP A 556 12.02 -17.44 -14.80
N PRO A 557 12.67 -16.33 -15.23
CA PRO A 557 12.15 -15.44 -16.26
C PRO A 557 11.83 -16.16 -17.58
N GLN A 558 12.71 -17.06 -18.02
CA GLN A 558 12.56 -17.76 -19.30
C GLN A 558 11.42 -18.77 -19.23
N GLY A 559 11.35 -19.52 -18.12
CA GLY A 559 10.26 -20.46 -17.87
C GLY A 559 8.89 -19.77 -17.82
N LEU A 560 8.78 -18.68 -17.06
CA LEU A 560 7.52 -17.92 -16.96
C LEU A 560 7.07 -17.36 -18.31
N ARG A 561 8.00 -16.80 -19.10
CA ARG A 561 7.71 -16.28 -20.44
C ARG A 561 7.25 -17.38 -21.40
N ALA A 562 7.93 -18.54 -21.39
CA ALA A 562 7.55 -19.69 -22.22
C ALA A 562 6.15 -20.22 -21.86
N SER A 563 5.78 -20.19 -20.58
CA SER A 563 4.46 -20.62 -20.09
C SER A 563 3.29 -19.71 -20.48
N ILE A 564 3.52 -18.52 -21.04
CA ILE A 564 2.43 -17.65 -21.50
C ILE A 564 1.63 -18.32 -22.63
N ALA A 565 2.34 -18.98 -23.56
CA ALA A 565 1.76 -19.77 -24.64
C ALA A 565 2.14 -21.26 -24.54
N GLY A 566 2.16 -21.79 -23.30
CA GLY A 566 2.57 -23.16 -22.99
C GLY A 566 2.11 -23.61 -21.59
N GLY A 567 2.41 -24.85 -21.22
CA GLY A 567 2.15 -25.39 -19.88
C GLY A 567 0.66 -25.62 -19.57
N GLU A 568 0.26 -25.41 -18.31
CA GLU A 568 -1.13 -25.64 -17.86
C GLU A 568 -2.12 -24.76 -18.63
N GLY A 569 -3.19 -25.33 -19.20
CA GLY A 569 -4.18 -24.59 -19.98
C GLY A 569 -3.76 -24.34 -21.44
N PHE A 570 -2.60 -24.86 -21.87
CA PHE A 570 -2.17 -24.90 -23.27
C PHE A 570 -1.77 -26.33 -23.68
N ASP A 571 -0.70 -26.85 -23.10
CA ASP A 571 -0.18 -28.18 -23.42
C ASP A 571 -0.96 -29.28 -22.69
N TRP A 572 -1.29 -29.03 -21.41
CA TRP A 572 -1.87 -30.01 -20.52
C TRP A 572 -2.78 -29.37 -19.45
N HIS A 573 -3.55 -30.21 -18.75
CA HIS A 573 -4.34 -29.82 -17.58
C HIS A 573 -4.37 -30.94 -16.53
N TYR A 574 -4.89 -30.63 -15.34
CA TYR A 574 -5.17 -31.61 -14.28
C TYR A 574 -6.67 -31.89 -14.20
N PRO A 575 -7.13 -33.14 -14.41
CA PRO A 575 -8.55 -33.47 -14.29
C PRO A 575 -9.10 -33.32 -12.87
N THR A 576 -8.29 -33.69 -11.87
CA THR A 576 -8.65 -33.60 -10.46
C THR A 576 -7.55 -33.01 -9.60
N PHE A 577 -7.89 -32.65 -8.36
CA PHE A 577 -6.90 -32.23 -7.37
C PHE A 577 -5.93 -33.36 -6.99
N VAL A 578 -6.38 -34.63 -7.04
CA VAL A 578 -5.51 -35.78 -6.77
C VAL A 578 -4.42 -35.88 -7.85
N ASP A 579 -4.79 -35.74 -9.12
CA ASP A 579 -3.86 -35.74 -10.25
C ASP A 579 -2.89 -34.56 -10.13
N ARG A 580 -3.39 -33.37 -9.76
CA ARG A 580 -2.55 -32.20 -9.47
C ARG A 580 -1.52 -32.53 -8.39
N ALA A 581 -1.94 -33.07 -7.25
CA ALA A 581 -1.03 -33.42 -6.16
C ALA A 581 0.05 -34.43 -6.60
N ALA A 582 -0.30 -35.41 -7.44
CA ALA A 582 0.61 -36.41 -7.98
C ALA A 582 1.47 -35.92 -9.17
N ARG A 583 1.17 -34.74 -9.76
CA ARG A 583 1.74 -34.25 -11.03
C ARG A 583 1.38 -35.13 -12.24
N GLU A 584 0.19 -35.71 -12.24
CA GLU A 584 -0.33 -36.52 -13.34
C GLU A 584 -1.06 -35.63 -14.35
N ARG A 585 -0.34 -35.21 -15.39
CA ARG A 585 -0.81 -34.25 -16.40
C ARG A 585 -1.45 -34.96 -17.59
N VAL A 586 -2.55 -34.41 -18.10
CA VAL A 586 -3.23 -34.92 -19.31
C VAL A 586 -3.10 -33.90 -20.44
N PRO A 587 -2.65 -34.30 -21.65
CA PRO A 587 -2.53 -33.38 -22.77
C PRO A 587 -3.89 -32.81 -23.21
N ILE A 588 -3.93 -31.53 -23.57
CA ILE A 588 -5.13 -30.91 -24.15
C ILE A 588 -5.16 -31.20 -25.66
N THR A 589 -6.13 -32.00 -26.09
CA THR A 589 -6.31 -32.42 -27.49
C THR A 589 -7.76 -32.25 -27.92
N ASP A 590 -8.01 -32.16 -29.22
CA ASP A 590 -9.35 -32.10 -29.82
C ASP A 590 -9.68 -33.38 -30.64
N GLY A 591 -9.00 -34.48 -30.31
CA GLY A 591 -9.21 -35.78 -30.95
C GLY A 591 -9.37 -35.72 -32.47
N ALA A 592 -10.59 -36.04 -32.94
CA ALA A 592 -10.92 -36.17 -34.37
C ALA A 592 -10.93 -34.85 -35.16
N HIS A 593 -11.14 -33.69 -34.50
CA HIS A 593 -11.25 -32.40 -35.17
C HIS A 593 -9.90 -31.68 -35.30
N GLY A 594 -8.91 -32.04 -34.48
CA GLY A 594 -7.53 -31.55 -34.62
C GLY A 594 -7.36 -30.04 -34.34
N ARG A 595 -8.31 -29.40 -33.64
CA ARG A 595 -8.26 -27.97 -33.25
C ARG A 595 -8.18 -27.82 -31.73
N PRO A 596 -7.05 -28.21 -31.10
CA PRO A 596 -6.93 -28.20 -29.63
C PRO A 596 -7.08 -26.81 -29.01
N TRP A 597 -6.85 -25.73 -29.78
CA TRP A 597 -7.03 -24.35 -29.34
C TRP A 597 -8.43 -24.04 -28.79
N VAL A 598 -9.46 -24.78 -29.24
CA VAL A 598 -10.84 -24.67 -28.73
C VAL A 598 -10.92 -24.96 -27.22
N PHE A 599 -10.03 -25.80 -26.69
CA PHE A 599 -9.97 -26.19 -25.29
C PHE A 599 -8.80 -25.56 -24.52
N ARG A 600 -8.03 -24.66 -25.15
CA ARG A 600 -6.83 -24.05 -24.57
C ARG A 600 -7.10 -22.60 -24.20
N PRO A 601 -7.46 -22.28 -22.94
CA PRO A 601 -7.67 -20.90 -22.51
C PRO A 601 -6.43 -20.00 -22.68
N LYS A 602 -5.23 -20.54 -22.80
CA LYS A 602 -4.01 -19.77 -23.10
C LYS A 602 -3.77 -19.50 -24.58
N ASP A 603 -4.45 -20.21 -25.47
CA ASP A 603 -4.20 -20.13 -26.91
C ASP A 603 -4.96 -18.96 -27.56
N VAL A 604 -4.73 -17.76 -27.00
CA VAL A 604 -5.35 -16.49 -27.43
C VAL A 604 -5.13 -16.27 -28.93
N LEU A 605 -3.93 -16.63 -29.43
CA LEU A 605 -3.59 -16.49 -30.84
C LEU A 605 -4.47 -17.32 -31.75
N ASN A 606 -4.55 -18.63 -31.53
CA ASN A 606 -5.35 -19.47 -32.42
C ASN A 606 -6.84 -19.24 -32.22
N TRP A 607 -7.31 -18.90 -31.02
CA TRP A 607 -8.68 -18.46 -30.81
C TRP A 607 -8.98 -17.20 -31.65
N TRP A 608 -8.16 -16.16 -31.52
CA TRP A 608 -8.34 -14.89 -32.23
C TRP A 608 -8.25 -15.02 -33.76
N ALA A 609 -7.39 -15.91 -34.26
CA ALA A 609 -7.06 -16.02 -35.68
C ALA A 609 -7.95 -16.96 -36.50
N ASN A 610 -8.82 -17.76 -35.87
CA ASN A 610 -9.59 -18.81 -36.55
C ASN A 610 -11.11 -18.58 -36.53
N PRO A 611 -11.85 -19.11 -37.52
CA PRO A 611 -13.31 -19.13 -37.46
C PRO A 611 -13.78 -20.06 -36.33
N HIS A 612 -14.79 -19.62 -35.59
CA HIS A 612 -15.38 -20.38 -34.49
C HIS A 612 -16.59 -21.17 -34.98
N HIS A 613 -16.70 -22.41 -34.54
CA HIS A 613 -17.80 -23.32 -34.90
C HIS A 613 -18.29 -24.04 -33.65
N ASP A 614 -19.54 -23.81 -33.27
CA ASP A 614 -20.17 -24.51 -32.16
C ASP A 614 -20.27 -26.01 -32.43
N ARG A 615 -20.29 -26.81 -31.36
CA ARG A 615 -20.35 -28.27 -31.41
C ARG A 615 -21.42 -28.84 -30.47
N PRO A 616 -22.72 -28.64 -30.75
CA PRO A 616 -23.79 -29.30 -30.00
C PRO A 616 -23.64 -30.82 -30.08
N GLY A 617 -23.70 -31.50 -28.95
CA GLY A 617 -23.44 -32.94 -28.83
C GLY A 617 -22.03 -33.35 -29.26
N GLY A 618 -21.07 -32.42 -29.27
CA GLY A 618 -19.70 -32.63 -29.74
C GLY A 618 -19.54 -32.63 -31.26
N VAL A 619 -20.57 -32.26 -32.04
CA VAL A 619 -20.54 -32.28 -33.51
C VAL A 619 -20.42 -30.87 -34.07
N GLU A 620 -19.30 -30.57 -34.74
CA GLU A 620 -19.04 -29.27 -35.36
C GLU A 620 -20.13 -28.85 -36.37
N THR A 621 -20.68 -27.66 -36.15
CA THR A 621 -21.65 -27.01 -37.04
C THR A 621 -20.98 -26.49 -38.31
N ALA A 622 -21.69 -26.59 -39.44
CA ALA A 622 -21.15 -26.19 -40.74
C ALA A 622 -20.97 -24.66 -40.87
N THR A 623 -21.81 -23.89 -40.18
CA THR A 623 -21.78 -22.41 -40.21
C THR A 623 -20.98 -21.92 -39.02
N PRO A 624 -20.00 -21.02 -39.22
CA PRO A 624 -19.29 -20.42 -38.09
C PRO A 624 -20.23 -19.49 -37.30
N THR A 625 -19.82 -19.15 -36.08
CA THR A 625 -20.50 -18.14 -35.25
C THR A 625 -20.36 -16.73 -35.86
N ALA A 626 -20.86 -15.71 -35.15
CA ALA A 626 -20.70 -14.32 -35.56
C ALA A 626 -19.25 -13.80 -35.51
N TRP A 627 -18.33 -14.52 -34.86
CA TRP A 627 -16.94 -14.08 -34.75
C TRP A 627 -16.25 -14.01 -36.11
N ALA A 628 -15.74 -12.81 -36.43
CA ALA A 628 -14.85 -12.60 -37.56
C ALA A 628 -13.40 -12.70 -37.08
N PRO A 629 -12.59 -13.63 -37.61
CA PRO A 629 -11.20 -13.79 -37.21
C PRO A 629 -10.42 -12.48 -37.32
N MET A 630 -9.60 -12.20 -36.31
CA MET A 630 -8.74 -11.02 -36.23
C MET A 630 -9.47 -9.67 -36.21
N SER A 631 -10.78 -9.64 -35.95
CA SER A 631 -11.61 -8.44 -36.12
C SER A 631 -11.45 -7.39 -35.03
N LYS A 632 -11.05 -7.78 -33.81
CA LYS A 632 -10.89 -6.88 -32.67
C LYS A 632 -9.60 -7.15 -31.89
N PRO A 633 -9.01 -6.15 -31.23
CA PRO A 633 -7.92 -6.38 -30.29
C PRO A 633 -8.41 -7.07 -29.02
N VAL A 634 -7.48 -7.66 -28.30
CA VAL A 634 -7.61 -8.23 -26.96
C VAL A 634 -7.02 -7.25 -25.95
N TRP A 635 -7.77 -6.98 -24.89
CA TRP A 635 -7.35 -6.18 -23.74
C TRP A 635 -7.23 -7.09 -22.53
N PHE A 636 -6.18 -6.92 -21.73
CA PHE A 636 -6.13 -7.56 -20.41
C PHE A 636 -6.72 -6.58 -19.40
N THR A 637 -8.02 -6.70 -19.14
CA THR A 637 -8.79 -5.82 -18.25
C THR A 637 -8.36 -5.97 -16.79
N GLU A 638 -7.77 -7.11 -16.45
CA GLU A 638 -6.98 -7.36 -15.25
C GLU A 638 -5.76 -8.23 -15.60
N LEU A 639 -4.62 -7.98 -14.94
CA LEU A 639 -3.39 -8.77 -15.09
C LEU A 639 -2.58 -8.72 -13.80
N GLY A 640 -2.26 -9.88 -13.21
CA GLY A 640 -1.38 -9.94 -12.05
C GLY A 640 -1.43 -11.27 -11.32
N CYS A 641 -0.66 -11.39 -10.25
CA CYS A 641 -0.72 -12.54 -9.33
C CYS A 641 -0.62 -12.05 -7.87
N PRO A 642 -1.02 -12.85 -6.87
CA PRO A 642 -0.84 -12.46 -5.47
C PRO A 642 0.65 -12.37 -5.11
N ALA A 643 1.00 -11.49 -4.16
CA ALA A 643 2.35 -11.34 -3.61
C ALA A 643 2.69 -12.47 -2.63
N VAL A 644 2.51 -13.71 -3.07
CA VAL A 644 2.66 -14.93 -2.27
C VAL A 644 3.63 -15.86 -2.97
N ASP A 645 4.32 -16.68 -2.18
CA ASP A 645 5.15 -17.77 -2.64
C ASP A 645 4.41 -18.59 -3.72
N LYS A 646 5.02 -18.73 -4.90
CA LYS A 646 4.45 -19.39 -6.09
C LYS A 646 3.14 -18.78 -6.60
N GLY A 647 2.96 -17.46 -6.43
CA GLY A 647 1.86 -16.70 -7.05
C GLY A 647 1.56 -17.08 -8.51
N PRO A 648 2.57 -17.24 -9.40
CA PRO A 648 2.37 -17.66 -10.77
C PRO A 648 1.71 -19.04 -10.97
N ASN A 649 1.70 -19.92 -9.95
CA ASN A 649 1.02 -21.22 -10.04
C ASN A 649 -0.52 -21.08 -10.09
N GLN A 650 -1.06 -20.01 -9.50
CA GLN A 650 -2.49 -19.76 -9.46
C GLN A 650 -2.77 -18.25 -9.33
N PRO A 651 -2.60 -17.47 -10.40
CA PRO A 651 -2.62 -16.00 -10.32
C PRO A 651 -3.96 -15.39 -9.89
N ASN A 652 -5.06 -16.12 -10.02
CA ASN A 652 -6.41 -15.63 -9.75
C ASN A 652 -6.79 -15.60 -8.26
N VAL A 653 -6.04 -16.28 -7.38
CA VAL A 653 -6.43 -16.37 -5.96
C VAL A 653 -6.08 -15.11 -5.20
N PHE A 654 -7.00 -14.73 -4.31
CA PHE A 654 -6.87 -13.56 -3.46
C PHE A 654 -6.95 -13.99 -1.99
N PRO A 655 -5.83 -13.97 -1.24
CA PRO A 655 -5.85 -14.34 0.18
C PRO A 655 -6.60 -13.28 1.01
N ASP A 656 -7.90 -13.48 1.23
CA ASP A 656 -8.75 -12.66 2.09
C ASP A 656 -9.50 -13.55 3.10
N PRO A 657 -9.05 -13.65 4.37
CA PRO A 657 -9.60 -14.58 5.35
C PRO A 657 -11.11 -14.49 5.58
N LYS A 658 -11.76 -13.36 5.25
CA LYS A 658 -13.21 -13.23 5.41
C LYS A 658 -14.01 -13.94 4.32
N SER A 659 -13.44 -14.09 3.11
CA SER A 659 -14.15 -14.58 1.92
C SER A 659 -14.09 -16.10 1.80
N ALA A 660 -15.17 -16.70 1.29
CA ALA A 660 -15.21 -18.11 0.91
C ALA A 660 -14.27 -18.46 -0.26
N GLU A 661 -13.78 -17.46 -1.01
CA GLU A 661 -12.85 -17.65 -2.13
C GLU A 661 -11.38 -17.48 -1.70
N SER A 662 -11.14 -17.34 -0.39
CA SER A 662 -9.79 -17.26 0.17
C SER A 662 -9.00 -18.53 -0.07
N ALA A 663 -7.91 -18.41 -0.83
CA ALA A 663 -7.01 -19.50 -1.13
C ALA A 663 -5.56 -19.03 -1.21
N LEU A 664 -4.63 -19.97 -1.06
CA LEU A 664 -3.22 -19.78 -1.38
C LEU A 664 -2.94 -20.40 -2.75
N PRO A 665 -1.96 -19.88 -3.51
CA PRO A 665 -1.54 -20.49 -4.76
C PRO A 665 -1.14 -21.95 -4.58
N TRP A 666 -1.31 -22.76 -5.62
CA TRP A 666 -1.00 -24.19 -5.57
C TRP A 666 0.41 -24.46 -5.03
N PHE A 667 0.49 -25.31 -4.02
CA PHE A 667 1.72 -25.73 -3.34
C PHE A 667 2.50 -24.61 -2.64
N SER A 668 1.91 -23.42 -2.48
CA SER A 668 2.53 -22.30 -1.77
C SER A 668 2.79 -22.60 -0.30
N SER A 669 3.89 -22.07 0.22
CA SER A 669 4.15 -22.01 1.67
C SER A 669 3.31 -20.96 2.41
N GLY A 670 2.54 -20.13 1.67
CA GLY A 670 1.79 -18.97 2.19
C GLY A 670 2.68 -17.81 2.64
N GLY A 671 3.98 -17.83 2.31
CA GLY A 671 4.89 -16.71 2.60
C GLY A 671 4.69 -15.58 1.60
N ARG A 672 4.92 -14.34 1.98
CA ARG A 672 4.93 -13.20 1.06
C ARG A 672 6.08 -13.33 0.04
N SER A 673 5.83 -12.96 -1.21
CA SER A 673 6.85 -12.92 -2.26
C SER A 673 6.59 -11.78 -3.23
N ASP A 674 7.28 -10.66 -3.05
CA ASP A 674 7.17 -9.52 -3.97
C ASP A 674 7.84 -9.83 -5.32
N LEU A 675 8.86 -10.69 -5.34
CA LEU A 675 9.51 -11.15 -6.57
C LEU A 675 8.53 -11.92 -7.49
N ALA A 676 7.56 -12.64 -6.91
CA ALA A 676 6.57 -13.39 -7.68
C ALA A 676 5.78 -12.46 -8.62
N GLN A 677 5.28 -11.34 -8.09
CA GLN A 677 4.56 -10.32 -8.87
C GLN A 677 5.46 -9.65 -9.90
N ALA A 678 6.67 -9.22 -9.49
CA ALA A 678 7.59 -8.55 -10.38
C ALA A 678 7.94 -9.42 -11.60
N ARG A 679 8.26 -10.70 -11.39
CA ARG A 679 8.60 -11.63 -12.48
C ARG A 679 7.39 -12.03 -13.32
N PHE A 680 6.20 -12.15 -12.73
CA PHE A 680 4.97 -12.40 -13.48
C PHE A 680 4.67 -11.26 -14.46
N LEU A 681 4.68 -10.01 -13.99
CA LEU A 681 4.42 -8.84 -14.82
C LEU A 681 5.53 -8.62 -15.86
N ALA A 682 6.80 -8.82 -15.48
CA ALA A 682 7.92 -8.73 -16.42
C ALA A 682 7.83 -9.77 -17.55
N ALA A 683 7.42 -11.01 -17.24
CA ALA A 683 7.21 -12.04 -18.25
C ALA A 683 6.15 -11.62 -19.29
N HIS A 684 5.00 -11.11 -18.83
CA HIS A 684 3.98 -10.57 -19.74
C HIS A 684 4.49 -9.38 -20.55
N GLY A 685 5.18 -8.42 -19.94
CA GLY A 685 5.76 -7.28 -20.65
C GLY A 685 6.73 -7.70 -21.75
N SER A 686 7.65 -8.64 -21.45
CA SER A 686 8.60 -9.17 -22.44
C SER A 686 7.92 -9.89 -23.62
N PHE A 687 6.78 -10.53 -23.39
CA PHE A 687 6.08 -11.32 -24.40
C PHE A 687 5.16 -10.48 -25.29
N TRP A 688 4.48 -9.48 -24.71
CA TRP A 688 3.41 -8.74 -25.38
C TRP A 688 3.84 -7.35 -25.86
N ASP A 689 4.80 -6.70 -25.20
CA ASP A 689 5.20 -5.32 -25.51
C ASP A 689 6.11 -5.29 -26.77
N PRO A 690 5.70 -4.62 -27.86
CA PRO A 690 6.56 -4.44 -29.03
C PRO A 690 7.89 -3.73 -28.77
N ASP A 691 7.99 -2.97 -27.69
CA ASP A 691 9.20 -2.23 -27.33
C ASP A 691 10.15 -3.06 -26.45
N ALA A 692 9.78 -4.29 -26.09
CA ALA A 692 10.68 -5.23 -25.40
C ALA A 692 11.77 -5.75 -26.34
N GLU A 693 12.99 -5.91 -25.81
CA GLU A 693 14.17 -6.35 -26.58
C GLU A 693 14.00 -7.77 -27.16
N ASP A 694 13.31 -8.64 -26.44
CA ASP A 694 13.05 -10.03 -26.77
C ASP A 694 11.63 -10.25 -27.34
N PHE A 695 11.00 -9.19 -27.84
CA PHE A 695 9.67 -9.27 -28.44
C PHE A 695 9.68 -10.07 -29.75
N GLU A 696 8.77 -11.06 -29.85
CA GLU A 696 8.61 -11.90 -31.03
C GLU A 696 7.29 -11.56 -31.77
N PRO A 697 7.33 -10.95 -32.97
CA PRO A 697 6.12 -10.52 -33.68
C PRO A 697 5.11 -11.63 -33.97
N GLY A 698 5.56 -12.89 -34.09
CA GLY A 698 4.68 -14.04 -34.31
C GLY A 698 3.79 -14.37 -33.11
N ASN A 699 4.19 -13.99 -31.90
CA ASN A 699 3.43 -14.23 -30.68
C ASN A 699 2.30 -13.20 -30.48
N ASN A 700 2.49 -11.98 -30.99
CA ASN A 700 1.49 -10.90 -30.95
C ASN A 700 1.38 -10.22 -32.34
N PRO A 701 0.75 -10.90 -33.32
CA PRO A 701 0.74 -10.46 -34.72
C PRO A 701 -0.16 -9.24 -34.94
N LEU A 702 0.03 -8.57 -36.09
CA LEU A 702 -0.82 -7.49 -36.54
C LEU A 702 -2.08 -8.02 -37.22
N SER A 703 -3.24 -7.42 -36.91
CA SER A 703 -4.48 -7.66 -37.64
C SER A 703 -4.43 -7.01 -39.01
N PRO A 704 -4.80 -7.73 -40.09
CA PRO A 704 -5.01 -7.11 -41.39
C PRO A 704 -6.29 -6.26 -41.45
N LEU A 705 -7.19 -6.35 -40.45
CA LEU A 705 -8.48 -5.66 -40.46
C LEU A 705 -8.43 -4.27 -39.83
N TYR A 706 -7.71 -4.11 -38.72
CA TYR A 706 -7.58 -2.82 -38.02
C TYR A 706 -6.13 -2.30 -37.91
N GLY A 707 -5.13 -3.06 -38.36
CA GLY A 707 -3.73 -2.62 -38.42
C GLY A 707 -2.98 -2.55 -37.09
N GLY A 708 -3.62 -2.88 -35.97
CA GLY A 708 -2.99 -2.99 -34.65
C GLY A 708 -2.65 -4.44 -34.28
N ARG A 709 -2.01 -4.65 -33.12
CA ARG A 709 -1.63 -5.97 -32.60
C ARG A 709 -2.82 -6.69 -31.96
N MET A 710 -2.79 -8.03 -32.01
CA MET A 710 -3.78 -8.89 -31.37
C MET A 710 -4.02 -8.52 -29.91
N VAL A 711 -2.97 -8.54 -29.08
CA VAL A 711 -3.02 -8.02 -27.71
C VAL A 711 -2.54 -6.57 -27.74
N ASP A 712 -3.41 -5.67 -27.31
CA ASP A 712 -3.09 -4.27 -27.14
C ASP A 712 -2.47 -4.05 -25.74
N TRP A 713 -1.14 -4.05 -25.70
CA TRP A 713 -0.38 -3.95 -24.44
C TRP A 713 -0.62 -2.63 -23.69
N SER A 714 -1.04 -1.54 -24.36
CA SER A 714 -1.38 -0.30 -23.64
C SER A 714 -2.65 -0.45 -22.79
N HIS A 715 -3.46 -1.49 -23.03
CA HIS A 715 -4.66 -1.86 -22.28
C HIS A 715 -4.47 -3.16 -21.48
N ALA A 716 -3.26 -3.41 -20.98
CA ALA A 716 -2.96 -4.46 -20.01
C ALA A 716 -2.92 -3.89 -18.59
N PHE A 717 -4.07 -3.89 -17.90
CA PHE A 717 -4.25 -3.24 -16.61
C PHE A 717 -3.68 -4.09 -15.49
N ALA A 718 -2.55 -3.68 -14.92
CA ALA A 718 -2.02 -4.38 -13.75
C ALA A 718 -2.98 -4.26 -12.56
N TRP A 719 -3.41 -5.42 -12.06
CA TRP A 719 -4.18 -5.56 -10.84
C TRP A 719 -3.17 -5.76 -9.70
N ALA A 720 -3.02 -4.82 -8.74
CA ALA A 720 -3.75 -3.56 -8.63
C ALA A 720 -2.98 -2.41 -7.95
N TRP A 721 -3.40 -1.17 -8.20
CA TRP A 721 -2.96 0.03 -7.48
C TRP A 721 -4.10 0.58 -6.61
N ASP A 722 -3.84 0.96 -5.36
CA ASP A 722 -4.88 1.38 -4.40
C ASP A 722 -4.88 2.90 -4.16
N ALA A 723 -6.06 3.50 -4.13
CA ALA A 723 -6.26 4.92 -3.84
C ALA A 723 -5.87 5.30 -2.40
N ARG A 724 -5.77 4.33 -1.48
CA ARG A 724 -5.23 4.52 -0.13
C ARG A 724 -3.70 4.49 -0.21
N PRO A 725 -3.00 5.57 0.18
CA PRO A 725 -1.57 5.69 -0.01
C PRO A 725 -0.79 4.72 0.89
N TYR A 726 0.35 4.23 0.41
CA TYR A 726 1.32 3.52 1.24
C TYR A 726 2.17 4.54 2.05
N PRO A 727 2.57 4.27 3.30
CA PRO A 727 2.27 3.09 4.10
C PRO A 727 0.98 3.22 4.95
N ALA A 728 0.14 4.25 4.72
CA ALA A 728 -1.11 4.38 5.47
C ALA A 728 -1.95 3.10 5.34
N LEU A 729 -2.11 2.55 4.13
CA LEU A 729 -2.35 1.13 3.95
C LEU A 729 -0.98 0.43 3.85
N PRO A 730 -0.65 -0.56 4.71
CA PRO A 730 -1.53 -1.30 5.62
C PRO A 730 -1.59 -0.79 7.07
N LEU A 731 -0.93 0.31 7.45
CA LEU A 731 -0.74 0.65 8.86
C LEU A 731 -1.98 1.19 9.61
N ARG A 732 -3.02 1.67 8.90
CA ARG A 732 -4.26 2.22 9.48
C ARG A 732 -5.33 1.16 9.69
N ALA A 733 -5.00 0.16 10.52
CA ALA A 733 -5.94 -0.89 10.94
C ALA A 733 -7.14 -0.33 11.74
N ASP A 734 -7.03 0.88 12.30
CA ASP A 734 -8.14 1.61 12.93
C ASP A 734 -9.20 2.10 11.91
N ARG A 735 -8.85 2.14 10.62
CA ARG A 735 -9.73 2.64 9.55
C ARG A 735 -10.17 1.57 8.58
N TRP A 736 -9.32 0.59 8.28
CA TRP A 736 -9.57 -0.40 7.24
C TRP A 736 -9.46 -1.81 7.77
N ALA A 737 -10.55 -2.57 7.74
CA ALA A 737 -10.59 -3.96 8.19
C ALA A 737 -9.79 -4.91 7.28
N ASP A 738 -9.65 -4.58 5.99
CA ASP A 738 -8.90 -5.35 4.99
C ASP A 738 -7.39 -5.05 4.99
N HIS A 739 -6.89 -4.30 5.99
CA HIS A 739 -5.49 -3.84 6.00
C HIS A 739 -4.46 -4.98 5.89
N ALA A 740 -4.76 -6.15 6.45
CA ALA A 740 -3.86 -7.30 6.41
C ALA A 740 -3.73 -7.92 5.02
N ASN A 741 -4.72 -7.74 4.14
CA ASN A 741 -4.75 -8.33 2.81
C ASN A 741 -3.68 -7.72 1.90
N TRP A 742 -3.24 -6.48 2.15
CA TRP A 742 -2.15 -5.84 1.41
C TRP A 742 -0.89 -6.73 1.39
N HIS A 743 -0.56 -7.43 2.49
CA HIS A 743 0.65 -8.25 2.59
C HIS A 743 0.73 -9.39 1.59
N TYR A 744 -0.41 -9.89 1.10
CA TYR A 744 -0.46 -11.11 0.29
C TYR A 744 -1.25 -10.96 -1.02
N GLY A 745 -2.13 -9.98 -1.13
CA GLY A 745 -2.88 -9.76 -2.37
C GLY A 745 -2.09 -9.04 -3.46
N HIS A 746 -2.82 -8.60 -4.47
CA HIS A 746 -2.29 -8.06 -5.73
C HIS A 746 -1.76 -6.62 -5.69
N TRP A 747 -1.87 -5.93 -4.55
CA TRP A 747 -1.45 -4.53 -4.39
C TRP A 747 -0.01 -4.26 -4.81
N LEU A 748 0.20 -3.20 -5.59
CA LEU A 748 1.52 -2.76 -6.05
C LEU A 748 2.09 -1.58 -5.23
N ASN A 749 1.26 -0.85 -4.47
CA ASN A 749 1.69 0.27 -3.64
C ASN A 749 2.78 -0.18 -2.64
N GLY A 750 3.89 0.55 -2.61
CA GLY A 750 5.07 0.21 -1.79
C GLY A 750 5.93 -0.95 -2.32
N ARG A 751 5.48 -1.68 -3.35
CA ARG A 751 6.22 -2.79 -3.98
C ARG A 751 6.79 -2.43 -5.34
N LEU A 752 6.05 -1.68 -6.15
CA LEU A 752 6.40 -1.43 -7.56
C LEU A 752 7.74 -0.72 -7.75
N GLY A 753 8.09 0.20 -6.85
CA GLY A 753 9.38 0.89 -6.84
C GLY A 753 10.52 0.13 -6.16
N ALA A 754 10.27 -1.09 -5.66
CA ALA A 754 11.26 -1.90 -4.95
C ALA A 754 12.09 -2.73 -5.96
N PRO A 755 13.44 -2.66 -5.93
CA PRO A 755 14.28 -3.42 -6.84
C PRO A 755 14.23 -4.93 -6.54
N THR A 756 14.25 -5.76 -7.60
CA THR A 756 14.71 -7.14 -7.43
C THR A 756 16.20 -7.14 -7.08
N VAL A 757 16.70 -8.19 -6.43
CA VAL A 757 18.14 -8.27 -6.11
C VAL A 757 18.98 -8.25 -7.39
N GLY A 758 18.51 -8.86 -8.47
CA GLY A 758 19.19 -8.84 -9.77
C GLY A 758 19.29 -7.45 -10.38
N ASP A 759 18.17 -6.70 -10.41
CA ASP A 759 18.16 -5.33 -10.94
C ASP A 759 19.06 -4.40 -10.12
N LEU A 760 19.06 -4.58 -8.79
CA LEU A 760 19.96 -3.85 -7.89
C LEU A 760 21.44 -4.14 -8.17
N ILE A 761 21.81 -5.40 -8.42
CA ILE A 761 23.19 -5.77 -8.77
C ILE A 761 23.61 -5.04 -10.05
N ASN A 762 22.78 -5.10 -11.10
CA ASN A 762 23.09 -4.45 -12.37
C ASN A 762 23.13 -2.92 -12.27
N ALA A 763 22.27 -2.32 -11.45
CA ALA A 763 22.32 -0.89 -11.15
C ALA A 763 23.64 -0.50 -10.46
N ILE A 764 24.10 -1.28 -9.47
CA ILE A 764 25.38 -1.04 -8.78
C ILE A 764 26.57 -1.21 -9.74
N LEU A 765 26.55 -2.21 -10.63
CA LEU A 765 27.60 -2.41 -11.63
C LEU A 765 27.67 -1.24 -12.61
N ALA A 766 26.53 -0.79 -13.12
CA ALA A 766 26.43 0.37 -14.01
C ALA A 766 26.98 1.64 -13.36
N ASP A 767 26.63 1.91 -12.10
CA ASP A 767 27.12 3.04 -11.29
C ASP A 767 28.64 3.00 -11.02
N HIS A 768 29.30 1.87 -11.28
CA HIS A 768 30.76 1.70 -11.23
C HIS A 768 31.40 1.56 -12.63
N GLY A 769 30.64 1.76 -13.71
CA GLY A 769 31.12 1.66 -15.09
C GLY A 769 31.45 0.23 -15.54
N LEU A 770 30.83 -0.78 -14.92
CA LEU A 770 31.00 -2.19 -15.25
C LEU A 770 29.86 -2.69 -16.15
N PRO A 771 30.11 -3.69 -17.02
CA PRO A 771 29.04 -4.29 -17.84
C PRO A 771 27.99 -4.98 -16.98
N ALA A 772 26.77 -5.10 -17.52
CA ALA A 772 25.70 -5.85 -16.87
C ALA A 772 26.08 -7.33 -16.70
N ALA A 773 25.67 -7.90 -15.59
CA ALA A 773 25.78 -9.32 -15.30
C ALA A 773 24.48 -10.06 -15.66
N ASP A 774 24.62 -11.37 -15.84
CA ASP A 774 23.49 -12.30 -15.91
C ASP A 774 22.94 -12.48 -14.48
N VAL A 775 21.68 -12.13 -14.27
CA VAL A 775 21.04 -12.08 -12.94
C VAL A 775 19.73 -12.85 -12.90
N ASP A 776 19.43 -13.66 -13.92
CA ASP A 776 18.16 -14.41 -14.02
C ASP A 776 17.99 -15.40 -12.87
N GLY A 777 19.11 -15.95 -12.37
CA GLY A 777 19.14 -16.85 -11.23
C GLY A 777 19.12 -16.17 -9.86
N CYS A 778 19.01 -14.85 -9.79
CA CYS A 778 18.92 -14.12 -8.52
C CYS A 778 17.50 -14.21 -7.93
N GLY A 779 17.41 -14.69 -6.69
CA GLY A 779 16.18 -14.69 -5.91
C GLY A 779 16.08 -13.48 -4.97
N GLY A 780 14.85 -13.09 -4.63
CA GLY A 780 14.55 -12.05 -3.66
C GLY A 780 14.42 -10.62 -4.22
N SER A 781 14.00 -9.73 -3.34
CA SER A 781 13.84 -8.29 -3.55
C SER A 781 14.21 -7.53 -2.28
N VAL A 782 14.44 -6.23 -2.38
CA VAL A 782 14.59 -5.32 -1.23
C VAL A 782 13.72 -4.09 -1.46
N GLU A 783 13.22 -3.45 -0.41
CA GLU A 783 12.46 -2.20 -0.57
C GLU A 783 13.38 -1.04 -0.97
N GLY A 784 14.62 -1.05 -0.45
CA GLY A 784 15.66 -0.14 -0.87
C GLY A 784 17.05 -0.53 -0.38
N TYR A 785 18.07 0.14 -0.89
CA TYR A 785 19.49 -0.06 -0.57
C TYR A 785 20.22 1.27 -0.61
N VAL A 786 21.09 1.53 0.37
CA VAL A 786 21.80 2.80 0.49
C VAL A 786 23.31 2.56 0.55
N ILE A 787 24.04 3.20 -0.37
CA ILE A 787 25.49 3.30 -0.33
C ILE A 787 25.81 4.72 0.12
N ASP A 788 26.21 4.89 1.37
CA ASP A 788 26.39 6.21 1.98
C ASP A 788 27.81 6.76 1.90
N GLU A 789 28.76 5.97 1.37
CA GLU A 789 30.16 6.36 1.16
C GLU A 789 30.71 5.78 -0.15
N PRO A 790 31.67 6.45 -0.80
CA PRO A 790 32.37 5.91 -1.97
C PRO A 790 33.03 4.57 -1.62
N THR A 791 32.71 3.55 -2.40
CA THR A 791 33.20 2.18 -2.17
C THR A 791 33.50 1.48 -3.50
N SER A 792 33.95 0.24 -3.43
CA SER A 792 34.11 -0.60 -4.63
C SER A 792 32.81 -1.34 -4.94
N ALA A 793 32.59 -1.70 -6.21
CA ALA A 793 31.44 -2.52 -6.61
C ALA A 793 31.35 -3.82 -5.78
N ARG A 794 32.48 -4.49 -5.56
CA ARG A 794 32.55 -5.69 -4.71
C ARG A 794 32.00 -5.41 -3.31
N ALA A 795 32.50 -4.38 -2.65
CA ALA A 795 32.12 -4.05 -1.29
C ALA A 795 30.65 -3.59 -1.19
N ALA A 796 30.11 -2.95 -2.22
CA ALA A 796 28.69 -2.63 -2.33
C ALA A 796 27.81 -3.87 -2.52
N LEU A 797 28.30 -4.91 -3.19
CA LEU A 797 27.55 -6.14 -3.53
C LEU A 797 27.65 -7.23 -2.45
N GLU A 798 28.75 -7.29 -1.69
CA GLU A 798 28.99 -8.33 -0.68
C GLU A 798 27.84 -8.53 0.32
N PRO A 799 27.20 -7.47 0.89
CA PRO A 799 26.06 -7.65 1.78
C PRO A 799 24.87 -8.36 1.12
N LEU A 800 24.64 -8.12 -0.18
CA LEU A 800 23.58 -8.79 -0.95
C LEU A 800 23.94 -10.26 -1.19
N ILE A 801 25.18 -10.52 -1.63
CA ILE A 801 25.70 -11.86 -1.90
C ILE A 801 25.56 -12.76 -0.65
N ASP A 802 26.03 -12.27 0.50
CA ASP A 802 25.99 -13.02 1.76
C ASP A 802 24.54 -13.27 2.23
N LEU A 803 23.70 -12.23 2.25
CA LEU A 803 22.36 -12.30 2.81
C LEU A 803 21.41 -13.14 1.95
N PHE A 804 21.47 -13.00 0.62
CA PHE A 804 20.60 -13.73 -0.30
C PHE A 804 21.19 -15.08 -0.74
N GLY A 805 22.45 -15.37 -0.42
CA GLY A 805 23.09 -16.65 -0.75
C GLY A 805 23.31 -16.80 -2.24
N LEU A 806 24.00 -15.82 -2.81
CA LEU A 806 24.34 -15.79 -4.22
C LEU A 806 25.74 -16.37 -4.45
N ALA A 807 25.88 -17.16 -5.50
CA ALA A 807 27.14 -17.48 -6.13
C ALA A 807 27.43 -16.43 -7.22
N VAL A 808 28.68 -16.02 -7.32
CA VAL A 808 29.19 -15.14 -8.39
C VAL A 808 30.12 -15.96 -9.25
N LEU A 809 29.78 -16.10 -10.52
CA LEU A 809 30.47 -16.96 -11.47
C LEU A 809 31.03 -16.10 -12.61
N GLU A 810 32.24 -16.42 -13.06
CA GLU A 810 32.81 -15.84 -14.25
C GLU A 810 32.49 -16.73 -15.45
N ARG A 811 31.84 -16.16 -16.47
CA ARG A 811 31.67 -16.74 -17.79
C ARG A 811 32.61 -16.04 -18.77
N LEU A 812 32.77 -16.62 -19.96
CA LEU A 812 33.71 -16.13 -20.97
C LEU A 812 33.55 -14.63 -21.31
N ASP A 813 32.36 -14.07 -21.17
CA ASP A 813 32.02 -12.71 -21.57
C ASP A 813 31.33 -11.87 -20.47
N ARG A 814 30.93 -12.46 -19.34
CA ARG A 814 30.14 -11.78 -18.30
C ARG A 814 30.27 -12.42 -16.94
N LEU A 815 29.85 -11.68 -15.92
CA LEU A 815 29.56 -12.27 -14.60
C LEU A 815 28.15 -12.84 -14.59
N GLU A 816 27.94 -13.90 -13.84
CA GLU A 816 26.64 -14.49 -13.55
C GLU A 816 26.44 -14.48 -12.02
N PHE A 817 25.30 -13.95 -11.58
CA PHE A 817 24.86 -13.99 -10.20
C PHE A 817 23.62 -14.88 -10.11
N ARG A 818 23.69 -15.91 -9.26
CA ARG A 818 22.56 -16.82 -9.02
C ARG A 818 22.54 -17.35 -7.60
N ALA A 819 21.39 -17.79 -7.10
CA ALA A 819 21.34 -18.47 -5.80
C ALA A 819 22.20 -19.76 -5.83
N GLU A 820 22.88 -20.08 -4.71
CA GLU A 820 23.86 -21.19 -4.62
C GLU A 820 23.32 -22.58 -5.03
N GLY A 821 22.01 -22.80 -4.90
CA GLY A 821 21.33 -24.06 -5.28
C GLY A 821 20.54 -23.98 -6.59
N TYR A 822 20.61 -22.86 -7.31
CA TYR A 822 19.89 -22.62 -8.55
C TYR A 822 20.48 -23.47 -9.69
N SER A 823 19.68 -24.40 -10.22
CA SER A 823 20.10 -25.28 -11.31
C SER A 823 18.88 -25.97 -11.94
N THR A 824 18.83 -25.98 -13.27
CA THR A 824 17.87 -26.78 -14.04
C THR A 824 18.13 -28.28 -13.91
N SER A 825 19.40 -28.67 -13.68
CA SER A 825 19.85 -30.05 -13.65
C SER A 825 19.97 -30.61 -12.24
N ALA A 826 19.85 -31.95 -12.13
CA ALA A 826 20.24 -32.68 -10.94
C ALA A 826 21.75 -32.57 -10.68
N ALA A 827 22.19 -32.87 -9.46
CA ALA A 827 23.60 -32.88 -9.11
C ALA A 827 24.39 -33.93 -9.91
N ILE A 828 25.59 -33.56 -10.37
CA ILE A 828 26.46 -34.43 -11.16
C ILE A 828 27.14 -35.45 -10.25
N ALA A 829 26.95 -36.75 -10.48
CA ALA A 829 27.65 -37.79 -9.73
C ALA A 829 29.11 -37.89 -10.19
N VAL A 830 30.04 -37.73 -9.25
CA VAL A 830 31.49 -37.89 -9.49
C VAL A 830 31.92 -39.27 -9.00
N GLU A 831 32.06 -40.21 -9.94
CA GLU A 831 32.40 -41.61 -9.65
C GLU A 831 33.86 -41.96 -9.97
N GLU A 832 34.49 -41.21 -10.88
CA GLU A 832 35.88 -41.42 -11.32
C GLU A 832 36.77 -40.28 -10.84
N MET A 833 37.90 -40.61 -10.22
CA MET A 833 38.86 -39.66 -9.67
C MET A 833 40.30 -40.10 -9.96
N VAL A 834 41.21 -39.14 -9.97
CA VAL A 834 42.66 -39.36 -10.10
C VAL A 834 43.27 -39.63 -8.74
N SER A 835 44.12 -40.65 -8.67
CA SER A 835 45.00 -40.92 -7.53
C SER A 835 46.46 -40.81 -7.97
N ASP A 836 47.28 -40.14 -7.17
CA ASP A 836 48.73 -40.12 -7.32
C ASP A 836 49.43 -41.25 -6.53
N GLY A 837 48.67 -42.06 -5.78
CA GLY A 837 49.17 -43.14 -4.92
C GLY A 837 49.84 -42.68 -3.62
N GLU A 838 49.98 -41.37 -3.40
CA GLU A 838 50.62 -40.77 -2.22
C GLU A 838 49.62 -40.04 -1.31
N THR A 839 48.57 -39.47 -1.89
CA THR A 839 47.50 -38.73 -1.19
C THR A 839 46.17 -39.48 -1.20
N ALA A 840 45.28 -39.10 -0.29
CA ALA A 840 43.91 -39.63 -0.26
C ALA A 840 43.16 -39.19 -1.53
N VAL A 841 42.47 -40.12 -2.18
CA VAL A 841 41.68 -39.85 -3.40
C VAL A 841 40.59 -38.79 -3.17
N THR A 842 40.05 -38.78 -1.96
CA THR A 842 39.08 -37.79 -1.50
C THR A 842 39.46 -37.36 -0.09
N GLU A 843 39.52 -36.05 0.13
CA GLU A 843 39.73 -35.45 1.43
C GLU A 843 38.47 -34.70 1.86
N THR A 844 37.95 -35.02 3.06
CA THR A 844 36.79 -34.33 3.65
C THR A 844 37.20 -33.62 4.92
N VAL A 845 36.96 -32.30 4.97
CA VAL A 845 37.24 -31.45 6.12
C VAL A 845 35.92 -30.94 6.68
N ARG A 846 35.67 -31.19 7.98
CA ARG A 846 34.45 -30.76 8.67
C ARG A 846 34.75 -29.80 9.82
N THR A 847 34.07 -28.67 9.82
CA THR A 847 34.13 -27.68 10.90
C THR A 847 33.41 -28.22 12.15
N PRO A 848 34.03 -28.18 13.35
CA PRO A 848 33.39 -28.64 14.58
C PRO A 848 32.13 -27.84 14.93
N ASP A 849 31.06 -28.53 15.34
CA ASP A 849 29.74 -27.92 15.59
C ASP A 849 29.76 -26.74 16.60
N HIS A 850 30.66 -26.77 17.60
CA HIS A 850 30.78 -25.68 18.60
C HIS A 850 31.41 -24.39 18.03
N GLN A 851 32.01 -24.46 16.83
CA GLN A 851 32.56 -23.29 16.14
C GLN A 851 31.53 -22.62 15.22
N LEU A 852 30.43 -23.32 14.89
CA LEU A 852 29.32 -22.81 14.08
C LEU A 852 28.43 -21.85 14.90
N PRO A 853 27.76 -20.88 14.26
CA PRO A 853 26.86 -19.96 14.95
C PRO A 853 25.63 -20.70 15.51
N ALA A 854 25.33 -20.49 16.79
CA ALA A 854 24.08 -20.92 17.40
C ALA A 854 22.94 -19.92 17.13
N GLU A 855 23.30 -18.66 16.82
CA GLU A 855 22.35 -17.58 16.54
C GLU A 855 22.88 -16.69 15.41
N ALA A 856 21.96 -16.34 14.50
CA ALA A 856 22.16 -15.34 13.46
C ALA A 856 21.37 -14.07 13.82
N VAL A 857 22.01 -12.91 13.74
CA VAL A 857 21.42 -11.60 14.00
C VAL A 857 21.50 -10.77 12.73
N LEU A 858 20.37 -10.23 12.29
CA LEU A 858 20.29 -9.36 11.12
C LEU A 858 19.68 -8.02 11.52
N SER A 859 20.39 -6.93 11.23
CA SER A 859 19.93 -5.56 11.48
C SER A 859 19.74 -4.83 10.15
N PHE A 860 18.63 -4.10 9.99
CA PHE A 860 18.25 -3.36 8.77
C PHE A 860 17.29 -2.23 9.10
N ARG A 861 16.88 -1.41 8.12
CA ARG A 861 15.80 -0.41 8.28
C ARG A 861 14.46 -0.98 7.82
N SER A 862 13.36 -0.62 8.48
CA SER A 862 12.01 -1.08 8.10
C SER A 862 11.10 0.10 7.75
N ALA A 863 10.58 0.17 6.52
CA ALA A 863 9.71 1.26 6.10
C ALA A 863 8.38 1.31 6.87
N LEU A 864 7.82 0.14 7.21
CA LEU A 864 6.61 0.02 8.03
C LEU A 864 6.83 0.48 9.49
N ALA A 865 8.08 0.63 9.93
CA ALA A 865 8.46 1.18 11.23
C ALA A 865 9.19 2.53 11.07
N ASP A 866 8.72 3.38 10.14
CA ASP A 866 9.26 4.72 9.84
C ASP A 866 10.78 4.75 9.56
N TYR A 867 11.28 3.69 8.94
CA TYR A 867 12.70 3.46 8.64
C TYR A 867 13.60 3.39 9.89
N GLN A 868 13.04 3.08 11.05
CA GLN A 868 13.82 2.77 12.24
C GLN A 868 14.65 1.49 12.04
N ALA A 869 15.79 1.43 12.73
CA ALA A 869 16.62 0.23 12.74
C ALA A 869 15.91 -0.90 13.50
N VAL A 870 15.72 -2.02 12.82
CA VAL A 870 15.14 -3.26 13.37
C VAL A 870 16.23 -4.31 13.42
N SER A 871 16.23 -5.13 14.46
CA SER A 871 17.09 -6.32 14.56
C SER A 871 16.25 -7.56 14.77
N VAL A 872 16.45 -8.56 13.93
CA VAL A 872 15.83 -9.88 14.03
C VAL A 872 16.90 -10.92 14.38
N ARG A 873 16.47 -11.97 15.07
CA ARG A 873 17.34 -13.06 15.50
C ARG A 873 16.73 -14.40 15.11
N GLN A 874 17.58 -15.30 14.66
CA GLN A 874 17.22 -16.70 14.47
C GLN A 874 18.19 -17.58 15.25
N ARG A 875 17.64 -18.55 15.99
CA ARG A 875 18.41 -19.51 16.78
C ARG A 875 18.30 -20.90 16.18
N ARG A 876 19.40 -21.65 16.20
CA ARG A 876 19.38 -23.08 15.93
C ARG A 876 19.22 -23.85 17.24
N PHE A 877 18.08 -24.51 17.41
CA PHE A 877 17.84 -25.32 18.59
C PHE A 877 18.80 -26.53 18.63
N GLY A 878 19.34 -26.84 19.81
CA GLY A 878 20.26 -27.97 20.00
C GLY A 878 21.71 -27.74 19.56
N ALA A 879 22.09 -26.51 19.16
CA ALA A 879 23.49 -26.20 18.88
C ALA A 879 24.34 -26.27 20.18
N PRO A 880 25.51 -26.94 20.19
CA PRO A 880 26.30 -27.18 21.40
C PRO A 880 27.13 -25.96 21.89
N GLY A 881 26.82 -24.74 21.43
CA GLY A 881 27.55 -23.51 21.75
C GLY A 881 26.66 -22.26 21.78
N SER A 882 27.28 -21.09 21.99
CA SER A 882 26.58 -19.78 22.11
C SER A 882 27.07 -18.71 21.14
N ARG A 883 27.84 -19.10 20.10
CA ARG A 883 28.38 -18.16 19.11
C ARG A 883 27.26 -17.45 18.35
N GLN A 884 27.41 -16.15 18.20
CA GLN A 884 26.54 -15.29 17.41
C GLN A 884 27.27 -14.82 16.16
N GLN A 885 26.56 -14.76 15.04
CA GLN A 885 27.02 -14.08 13.83
C GLN A 885 26.02 -12.97 13.47
N ALA A 886 26.53 -11.77 13.17
CA ALA A 886 25.69 -10.60 12.91
C ALA A 886 26.00 -9.98 11.53
N ILE A 887 24.96 -9.55 10.82
CA ILE A 887 25.04 -8.70 9.62
C ILE A 887 24.26 -7.41 9.88
N GLY A 888 24.92 -6.26 9.69
CA GLY A 888 24.26 -4.96 9.58
C GLY A 888 24.02 -4.64 8.12
N PHE A 889 22.84 -4.99 7.60
CA PHE A 889 22.48 -4.88 6.19
C PHE A 889 22.12 -3.42 5.84
N PRO A 890 22.79 -2.78 4.85
CA PRO A 890 22.57 -1.39 4.47
C PRO A 890 21.35 -1.23 3.54
N GLY A 891 20.30 -2.03 3.76
CA GLY A 891 19.06 -1.99 3.00
C GLY A 891 17.81 -1.91 3.87
N VAL A 892 16.69 -1.74 3.19
CA VAL A 892 15.35 -1.65 3.74
C VAL A 892 14.63 -2.97 3.49
N LEU A 893 14.18 -3.60 4.57
CA LEU A 893 13.47 -4.88 4.56
C LEU A 893 12.28 -4.84 5.52
N GLU A 894 11.33 -5.75 5.32
CA GLU A 894 10.29 -6.02 6.31
C GLU A 894 10.80 -7.01 7.39
N ALA A 895 10.25 -6.94 8.60
CA ALA A 895 10.67 -7.76 9.74
C ALA A 895 10.56 -9.27 9.51
N GLY A 896 9.45 -9.72 8.93
CA GLY A 896 9.22 -11.08 8.44
C GLY A 896 10.20 -11.52 7.36
N GLN A 897 10.53 -10.64 6.41
CA GLN A 897 11.53 -10.93 5.36
C GLN A 897 12.90 -11.15 5.99
N GLY A 898 13.32 -10.25 6.89
CA GLY A 898 14.58 -10.35 7.60
C GLY A 898 14.67 -11.64 8.43
N ARG A 899 13.56 -12.09 9.05
CA ARG A 899 13.52 -13.37 9.77
C ARG A 899 13.71 -14.57 8.84
N ALA A 900 13.05 -14.57 7.68
CA ALA A 900 13.21 -15.62 6.67
C ALA A 900 14.65 -15.68 6.16
N LEU A 901 15.22 -14.54 5.75
CA LEU A 901 16.61 -14.44 5.29
C LEU A 901 17.63 -14.85 6.37
N ALA A 902 17.43 -14.45 7.63
CA ALA A 902 18.29 -14.88 8.74
C ALA A 902 18.20 -16.40 8.99
N ALA A 903 17.03 -17.01 8.80
CA ALA A 903 16.86 -18.45 8.89
C ALA A 903 17.56 -19.21 7.77
N ASP A 904 17.45 -18.74 6.54
CA ASP A 904 18.13 -19.34 5.40
C ASP A 904 19.64 -19.12 5.45
N TRP A 905 20.09 -17.96 5.94
CA TRP A 905 21.50 -17.69 6.21
C TRP A 905 22.07 -18.62 7.27
N LEU A 906 21.38 -18.80 8.41
CA LEU A 906 21.81 -19.73 9.45
C LEU A 906 21.82 -21.17 8.96
N ARG A 907 20.85 -21.56 8.11
CA ARG A 907 20.81 -22.87 7.45
C ARG A 907 22.04 -23.08 6.59
N ARG A 908 22.35 -22.15 5.68
CA ARG A 908 23.53 -22.19 4.79
C ARG A 908 24.83 -22.29 5.58
N ARG A 909 25.03 -21.47 6.62
CA ARG A 909 26.24 -21.53 7.48
C ARG A 909 26.44 -22.89 8.16
N TRP A 910 25.37 -23.62 8.43
CA TRP A 910 25.45 -24.97 8.99
C TRP A 910 25.67 -26.05 7.93
N SER A 911 25.12 -25.86 6.72
CA SER A 911 25.36 -26.75 5.59
C SER A 911 26.81 -26.65 5.10
N ASP A 912 27.38 -25.45 5.04
CA ASP A 912 28.76 -25.17 4.57
C ASP A 912 29.89 -25.76 5.44
N ARG A 913 29.56 -26.50 6.50
CA ARG A 913 30.54 -26.97 7.49
C ARG A 913 31.50 -28.01 6.93
N GLU A 914 31.11 -28.73 5.87
CA GLU A 914 31.88 -29.80 5.27
C GLU A 914 32.41 -29.37 3.89
N ARG A 915 33.72 -29.54 3.69
CA ARG A 915 34.40 -29.32 2.41
C ARG A 915 35.02 -30.61 1.93
N ILE A 916 34.99 -30.82 0.63
CA ILE A 916 35.55 -31.99 -0.02
C ILE A 916 36.54 -31.55 -1.10
N SER A 917 37.67 -32.23 -1.18
CA SER A 917 38.68 -32.01 -2.22
C SER A 917 39.07 -33.34 -2.88
N PHE A 918 39.22 -33.33 -4.20
CA PHE A 918 39.59 -34.49 -5.01
C PHE A 918 40.19 -34.03 -6.35
N SER A 919 40.76 -34.97 -7.11
CA SER A 919 41.32 -34.71 -8.44
C SER A 919 40.58 -35.47 -9.53
N LEU A 920 40.44 -34.87 -10.71
CA LEU A 920 39.75 -35.42 -11.89
C LEU A 920 40.68 -35.52 -13.12
N PRO A 921 40.43 -36.46 -14.04
CA PRO A 921 41.14 -36.52 -15.31
C PRO A 921 40.77 -35.31 -16.20
N GLN A 922 41.72 -34.84 -17.01
CA GLN A 922 41.46 -33.77 -17.99
C GLN A 922 41.19 -34.36 -19.39
N PRO A 923 40.14 -33.90 -20.13
CA PRO A 923 39.19 -32.85 -19.76
C PRO A 923 37.97 -33.39 -18.97
N SER A 924 37.55 -32.65 -17.93
CA SER A 924 36.29 -32.87 -17.19
C SER A 924 35.40 -31.62 -17.29
N ALA A 925 34.90 -31.33 -18.49
CA ALA A 925 34.29 -30.05 -18.85
C ALA A 925 33.04 -29.64 -18.04
N GLY A 926 32.35 -30.58 -17.39
CA GLY A 926 31.15 -30.31 -16.58
C GLY A 926 31.39 -29.97 -15.11
N ILE A 927 32.65 -30.03 -14.63
CA ILE A 927 33.01 -29.74 -13.23
C ILE A 927 33.83 -28.47 -13.18
N GLU A 928 33.15 -27.36 -12.91
CA GLU A 928 33.66 -25.99 -12.83
C GLU A 928 33.10 -25.29 -11.57
N PRO A 929 33.68 -24.15 -11.12
CA PRO A 929 33.07 -23.37 -10.05
C PRO A 929 31.59 -23.06 -10.33
N GLY A 930 30.74 -23.29 -9.34
CA GLY A 930 29.29 -23.17 -9.47
C GLY A 930 28.57 -24.44 -9.88
N ALA A 931 29.26 -25.51 -10.28
CA ALA A 931 28.65 -26.82 -10.53
C ALA A 931 28.19 -27.47 -9.22
N ILE A 932 27.07 -28.18 -9.27
CA ILE A 932 26.54 -28.95 -8.13
C ILE A 932 26.83 -30.43 -8.37
N ILE A 933 27.52 -31.06 -7.43
CA ILE A 933 28.02 -32.42 -7.55
C ILE A 933 27.58 -33.29 -6.37
N ARG A 934 27.55 -34.60 -6.57
CA ARG A 934 27.53 -35.62 -5.52
C ARG A 934 28.79 -36.45 -5.60
N VAL A 935 29.34 -36.81 -4.45
CA VAL A 935 30.57 -37.59 -4.37
C VAL A 935 30.28 -38.88 -3.60
N PRO A 936 29.77 -39.95 -4.25
CA PRO A 936 29.43 -41.21 -3.59
C PRO A 936 30.58 -41.81 -2.77
N ALA A 937 31.82 -41.65 -3.23
CA ALA A 937 33.04 -42.11 -2.55
C ALA A 937 33.26 -41.49 -1.15
N SER A 938 32.67 -40.32 -0.88
CA SER A 938 32.73 -39.67 0.43
C SER A 938 31.89 -40.36 1.52
N GLY A 939 30.93 -41.21 1.12
CA GLY A 939 29.92 -41.78 2.02
C GLY A 939 28.85 -40.78 2.48
N ASN A 940 28.94 -39.51 2.08
CA ASN A 940 27.94 -38.48 2.34
C ASN A 940 27.02 -38.33 1.12
N GLY A 941 25.70 -38.44 1.33
CA GLY A 941 24.68 -38.29 0.29
C GLY A 941 24.29 -36.84 -0.03
N ALA A 942 24.96 -35.86 0.58
CA ALA A 942 24.70 -34.44 0.35
C ALA A 942 25.12 -33.97 -1.04
N ASP A 943 24.53 -32.85 -1.46
CA ASP A 943 24.96 -32.10 -2.63
C ASP A 943 26.10 -31.15 -2.24
N PHE A 944 27.11 -31.02 -3.10
CA PHE A 944 28.24 -30.13 -2.91
C PHE A 944 28.31 -29.10 -4.04
N LEU A 945 28.55 -27.83 -3.70
CA LEU A 945 28.82 -26.76 -4.66
C LEU A 945 30.33 -26.66 -4.87
N VAL A 946 30.78 -26.78 -6.12
CA VAL A 946 32.17 -26.55 -6.49
C VAL A 946 32.51 -25.08 -6.31
N VAL A 947 33.54 -24.78 -5.51
CA VAL A 947 33.96 -23.41 -5.18
C VAL A 947 35.33 -23.06 -5.74
N GLU A 948 36.16 -24.05 -6.04
CA GLU A 948 37.50 -23.85 -6.57
C GLU A 948 37.89 -24.99 -7.53
N VAL A 949 38.54 -24.61 -8.62
CA VAL A 949 39.12 -25.53 -9.61
C VAL A 949 40.52 -25.04 -9.96
N GLU A 950 41.51 -25.93 -9.84
CA GLU A 950 42.89 -25.70 -10.27
C GLU A 950 43.22 -26.65 -11.44
N ASP A 951 43.47 -26.09 -12.62
CA ASP A 951 43.82 -26.86 -13.81
C ASP A 951 45.34 -27.08 -13.92
N GLY A 952 45.75 -28.35 -13.94
CA GLY A 952 47.13 -28.80 -14.12
C GLY A 952 47.20 -30.14 -14.90
N LEU A 953 48.09 -31.06 -14.51
CA LEU A 953 48.12 -32.42 -15.08
C LEU A 953 46.86 -33.23 -14.76
N ALA A 954 46.28 -32.96 -13.58
CA ALA A 954 44.95 -33.36 -13.18
C ALA A 954 44.20 -32.09 -12.75
N ARG A 955 42.87 -32.10 -12.85
CA ARG A 955 42.02 -31.01 -12.38
C ARG A 955 41.73 -31.21 -10.90
N LYS A 956 42.23 -30.34 -10.03
CA LYS A 956 41.86 -30.38 -8.61
C LYS A 956 40.57 -29.61 -8.39
N VAL A 957 39.69 -30.17 -7.57
CA VAL A 957 38.36 -29.62 -7.31
C VAL A 957 38.19 -29.52 -5.80
N THR A 958 37.75 -28.36 -5.32
CA THR A 958 37.25 -28.19 -3.95
C THR A 958 35.79 -27.77 -4.00
N ALA A 959 34.97 -28.45 -3.22
CA ALA A 959 33.54 -28.20 -3.11
C ALA A 959 33.10 -28.12 -1.64
N ARG A 960 32.00 -27.42 -1.35
CA ARG A 960 31.39 -27.35 -0.02
C ARG A 960 29.99 -27.93 -0.02
N GLU A 961 29.61 -28.55 1.09
CA GLU A 961 28.24 -29.06 1.29
C GLU A 961 27.23 -27.90 1.19
N ILE A 962 26.16 -28.12 0.43
CA ILE A 962 25.04 -27.18 0.30
C ILE A 962 23.72 -27.89 0.59
N THR A 963 22.66 -27.10 0.81
CA THR A 963 21.30 -27.64 0.91
C THR A 963 20.40 -26.98 -0.11
N ARG A 964 19.83 -27.80 -0.98
CA ARG A 964 18.84 -27.40 -1.98
C ARG A 964 17.44 -27.68 -1.46
N ALA A 965 16.85 -26.69 -0.80
CA ALA A 965 15.54 -26.81 -0.19
C ALA A 965 14.75 -25.50 -0.38
N ALA A 966 13.43 -25.59 -0.23
CA ALA A 966 12.58 -24.41 -0.21
C ALA A 966 13.04 -23.39 0.85
N PRO A 967 13.00 -22.08 0.52
CA PRO A 967 13.39 -21.02 1.43
C PRO A 967 12.45 -20.95 2.65
N ALA A 968 12.91 -20.33 3.73
CA ALA A 968 12.05 -20.06 4.88
C ALA A 968 10.92 -19.09 4.46
N PRO A 969 9.68 -19.31 4.90
CA PRO A 969 8.58 -18.47 4.48
C PRO A 969 8.68 -17.06 5.10
N TRP A 970 8.52 -16.05 4.27
CA TRP A 970 8.36 -14.65 4.70
C TRP A 970 6.98 -14.46 5.33
N ARG A 971 6.93 -14.37 6.67
CA ARG A 971 5.70 -14.13 7.43
C ARG A 971 5.57 -12.65 7.81
N SER A 972 4.76 -11.92 7.06
CA SER A 972 4.56 -10.48 7.25
C SER A 972 3.59 -10.17 8.39
N GLY A 973 3.74 -8.98 8.97
CA GLY A 973 2.79 -8.43 9.93
C GLY A 973 3.03 -6.94 10.15
N ASN A 974 1.98 -6.21 10.51
CA ASN A 974 2.11 -4.80 10.87
C ASN A 974 2.82 -4.65 12.23
N PRO A 975 3.69 -3.66 12.41
CA PRO A 975 4.24 -3.35 13.72
C PRO A 975 3.12 -2.84 14.64
N ALA A 976 3.29 -3.04 15.95
CA ALA A 976 2.35 -2.55 16.98
C ALA A 976 2.46 -1.03 17.24
N LEU A 977 2.93 -0.26 16.25
CA LEU A 977 3.09 1.19 16.37
C LEU A 977 1.75 1.88 16.13
N GLY A 978 1.38 2.82 17.00
CA GLY A 978 0.26 3.71 16.76
C GLY A 978 0.62 4.70 15.66
N THR A 979 0.04 4.55 14.47
CA THR A 979 0.18 5.56 13.41
C THR A 979 -0.68 6.76 13.74
N LEU A 980 -0.06 7.94 13.77
CA LEU A 980 -0.78 9.19 13.98
C LEU A 980 -1.38 9.63 12.64
N ALA A 981 -2.71 9.72 12.59
CA ALA A 981 -3.39 10.39 11.48
C ALA A 981 -2.97 11.86 11.42
N ALA A 982 -2.97 12.45 10.22
CA ALA A 982 -2.84 13.89 10.07
C ALA A 982 -3.95 14.59 10.90
N PRO A 983 -3.60 15.37 11.94
CA PRO A 983 -4.60 16.09 12.71
C PRO A 983 -5.27 17.13 11.80
N VAL A 984 -6.56 16.93 11.48
CA VAL A 984 -7.35 17.97 10.80
C VAL A 984 -7.91 18.89 11.86
N VAL A 985 -7.62 20.18 11.70
CA VAL A 985 -8.10 21.23 12.60
C VAL A 985 -9.30 21.91 11.94
N GLY A 986 -10.50 21.69 12.50
CA GLY A 986 -11.75 22.33 12.04
C GLY A 986 -12.08 23.60 12.81
N GLN A 987 -13.36 23.97 12.89
CA GLN A 987 -13.83 25.05 13.76
C GLN A 987 -13.69 24.65 15.24
N PRO A 988 -13.32 25.59 16.13
CA PRO A 988 -13.39 25.35 17.57
C PRO A 988 -14.84 25.38 18.06
N LEU A 989 -15.09 24.79 19.24
CA LEU A 989 -16.20 25.20 20.10
C LEU A 989 -15.77 26.47 20.82
N ALA A 990 -16.48 27.58 20.64
CA ALA A 990 -16.26 28.79 21.42
C ALA A 990 -17.55 29.23 22.10
N LEU A 991 -17.49 29.45 23.40
CA LEU A 991 -18.58 29.95 24.23
C LEU A 991 -18.18 31.33 24.75
N PHE A 992 -19.03 32.32 24.53
CA PHE A 992 -18.89 33.64 25.15
C PHE A 992 -19.72 33.67 26.44
N LEU A 993 -19.09 34.09 27.53
CA LEU A 993 -19.67 34.09 28.86
C LEU A 993 -19.74 35.53 29.36
N ASP A 994 -20.96 36.08 29.48
CA ASP A 994 -21.20 37.37 30.15
C ASP A 994 -21.34 37.13 31.66
N LEU A 995 -20.22 37.16 32.38
CA LEU A 995 -20.15 36.78 33.79
C LEU A 995 -20.46 37.96 34.73
N PRO A 996 -21.07 37.73 35.91
CA PRO A 996 -21.34 38.77 36.90
C PRO A 996 -20.06 39.30 37.54
N SER A 997 -20.05 40.53 38.05
CA SER A 997 -18.87 41.08 38.75
C SER A 997 -18.48 40.21 39.97
N ASN A 998 -17.19 40.18 40.30
CA ASN A 998 -16.61 39.39 41.38
C ASN A 998 -15.77 40.31 42.27
N ALA A 999 -15.25 39.79 43.37
CA ALA A 999 -14.49 40.60 44.33
C ALA A 999 -13.12 41.08 43.82
N SER A 1000 -12.60 40.51 42.72
CA SER A 1000 -11.40 41.02 42.06
C SER A 1000 -11.75 42.28 41.26
N ALA A 1001 -10.92 43.32 41.34
CA ALA A 1001 -11.14 44.63 40.73
C ALA A 1001 -11.00 44.64 39.18
N GLU A 1002 -11.51 43.62 38.51
CA GLU A 1002 -11.56 43.52 37.05
C GLU A 1002 -12.58 44.50 36.48
N ALA A 1003 -12.29 45.05 35.31
CA ALA A 1003 -13.22 45.97 34.66
C ALA A 1003 -14.42 45.18 34.07
N PRO A 1004 -15.63 45.77 34.00
CA PRO A 1004 -16.83 45.06 33.52
C PRO A 1004 -16.67 44.39 32.15
N GLN A 1005 -15.97 45.04 31.20
CA GLN A 1005 -15.69 44.47 29.88
C GLN A 1005 -14.75 43.24 29.90
N GLU A 1006 -13.93 43.09 30.94
CA GLU A 1006 -13.05 41.92 31.11
C GLU A 1006 -13.82 40.69 31.64
N ARG A 1007 -15.05 40.90 32.14
CA ARG A 1007 -15.96 39.83 32.57
C ARG A 1007 -16.76 39.22 31.43
N PHE A 1008 -16.72 39.84 30.25
CA PHE A 1008 -17.09 39.15 29.02
C PHE A 1008 -15.93 38.24 28.61
N ARG A 1009 -16.06 36.96 28.98
CA ARG A 1009 -15.05 35.92 28.82
C ARG A 1009 -15.34 35.07 27.59
N VAL A 1010 -14.32 34.37 27.12
CA VAL A 1010 -14.45 33.36 26.07
C VAL A 1010 -13.77 32.07 26.54
N ALA A 1011 -14.49 30.97 26.41
CA ALA A 1011 -13.97 29.63 26.60
C ALA A 1011 -13.94 28.94 25.24
N ALA A 1012 -12.78 28.43 24.83
CA ALA A 1012 -12.64 27.75 23.55
C ALA A 1012 -12.07 26.35 23.75
N TRP A 1013 -12.60 25.40 23.00
CA TRP A 1013 -12.13 24.03 22.97
C TRP A 1013 -12.05 23.52 21.53
N GLN A 1014 -11.05 22.70 21.24
CA GLN A 1014 -10.85 22.09 19.93
C GLN A 1014 -10.02 20.82 20.07
N LYS A 1015 -10.36 19.78 19.31
CA LYS A 1015 -9.56 18.55 19.21
C LYS A 1015 -9.21 18.27 17.75
N PRO A 1016 -7.91 18.24 17.40
CA PRO A 1016 -6.75 18.54 18.24
C PRO A 1016 -6.59 20.05 18.51
N TRP A 1017 -6.07 20.41 19.68
CA TRP A 1017 -5.93 21.81 20.08
C TRP A 1017 -4.85 22.54 19.27
N LYS A 1018 -5.19 23.74 18.81
CA LYS A 1018 -4.24 24.80 18.42
C LYS A 1018 -4.56 26.07 19.19
N SER A 1019 -3.59 26.97 19.37
CA SER A 1019 -3.87 28.28 19.96
C SER A 1019 -4.89 29.04 19.11
N GLN A 1020 -5.90 29.63 19.74
CA GLN A 1020 -7.02 30.28 19.03
C GLN A 1020 -6.84 31.79 18.99
N ALA A 1021 -7.19 32.42 17.87
CA ALA A 1021 -7.27 33.86 17.69
C ALA A 1021 -8.74 34.30 17.70
N VAL A 1022 -9.04 35.32 18.50
CA VAL A 1022 -10.40 35.88 18.68
C VAL A 1022 -10.44 37.26 18.04
N TYR A 1023 -11.33 37.45 17.08
CA TYR A 1023 -11.53 38.70 16.36
C TYR A 1023 -12.94 39.24 16.56
N ALA A 1024 -13.11 40.56 16.47
CA ALA A 1024 -14.43 41.18 16.48
C ALA A 1024 -14.57 42.30 15.43
N SER A 1025 -15.79 42.51 14.92
CA SER A 1025 -16.16 43.62 14.06
C SER A 1025 -17.63 44.04 14.29
N PRO A 1026 -17.96 45.34 14.20
CA PRO A 1026 -19.36 45.79 14.15
C PRO A 1026 -20.08 45.35 12.85
N GLU A 1027 -19.35 44.98 11.80
CA GLU A 1027 -19.89 44.53 10.51
C GLU A 1027 -19.47 43.08 10.19
N ALA A 1028 -19.97 42.53 9.08
CA ALA A 1028 -19.57 41.20 8.61
C ALA A 1028 -18.15 41.16 8.01
N THR A 1029 -17.46 42.30 7.94
CA THR A 1029 -16.08 42.46 7.44
C THR A 1029 -15.28 43.38 8.36
N GLY A 1030 -13.97 43.54 8.17
CA GLY A 1030 -13.16 44.48 8.97
C GLY A 1030 -12.79 43.98 10.38
N PHE A 1031 -12.68 42.66 10.56
CA PHE A 1031 -12.33 42.01 11.84
C PHE A 1031 -10.98 42.48 12.41
N ALA A 1032 -10.99 42.93 13.66
CA ALA A 1032 -9.80 43.28 14.43
C ALA A 1032 -9.50 42.19 15.48
N LEU A 1033 -8.23 41.79 15.62
CA LEU A 1033 -7.82 40.82 16.65
C LEU A 1033 -8.04 41.42 18.03
N ARG A 1034 -8.75 40.70 18.90
CA ARG A 1034 -9.07 41.09 20.28
C ARG A 1034 -8.20 40.36 21.30
N THR A 1035 -8.04 39.04 21.17
CA THR A 1035 -7.21 38.23 22.07
C THR A 1035 -6.74 36.94 21.40
N THR A 1036 -5.85 36.21 22.06
CA THR A 1036 -5.40 34.86 21.69
C THR A 1036 -5.49 33.92 22.89
N LEU A 1037 -5.99 32.71 22.69
CA LEU A 1037 -6.14 31.68 23.72
C LEU A 1037 -5.07 30.61 23.52
N GLY A 1038 -4.20 30.44 24.52
CA GLY A 1038 -3.08 29.50 24.46
C GLY A 1038 -3.45 28.07 24.83
N GLN A 1039 -4.46 27.88 25.68
CA GLN A 1039 -4.87 26.60 26.25
C GLN A 1039 -6.37 26.35 26.00
N PRO A 1040 -6.79 25.07 25.83
CA PRO A 1040 -8.20 24.72 25.73
C PRO A 1040 -8.89 24.93 27.08
N ALA A 1041 -10.12 25.44 27.06
CA ALA A 1041 -10.97 25.47 28.24
C ALA A 1041 -11.59 24.08 28.48
N ASP A 1042 -11.79 23.76 29.76
CA ASP A 1042 -12.50 22.55 30.19
C ASP A 1042 -14.01 22.75 30.03
N ILE A 1043 -14.54 22.22 28.92
CA ILE A 1043 -15.95 22.34 28.53
C ILE A 1043 -16.60 20.97 28.52
N GLY A 1044 -17.85 20.89 28.97
CA GLY A 1044 -18.70 19.72 28.85
C GLY A 1044 -20.16 20.08 28.58
N ALA A 1045 -21.01 19.07 28.50
CA ALA A 1045 -22.46 19.21 28.37
C ALA A 1045 -23.20 18.35 29.38
N LEU A 1046 -24.32 18.84 29.89
CA LEU A 1046 -25.19 18.07 30.79
C LEU A 1046 -25.78 16.85 30.08
N VAL A 1047 -25.69 15.69 30.71
CA VAL A 1047 -26.37 14.46 30.27
C VAL A 1047 -27.84 14.48 30.72
N GLU A 1048 -28.10 15.03 31.90
CA GLU A 1048 -29.43 15.14 32.52
C GLU A 1048 -29.72 16.59 32.88
N PRO A 1049 -30.99 17.04 32.81
CA PRO A 1049 -31.34 18.41 33.20
C PRO A 1049 -31.09 18.64 34.69
N LEU A 1050 -30.67 19.85 35.03
CA LEU A 1050 -30.47 20.28 36.40
C LEU A 1050 -31.57 21.28 36.78
N PRO A 1051 -32.53 20.93 37.65
CA PRO A 1051 -33.53 21.87 38.11
C PRO A 1051 -32.91 22.98 39.00
N PRO A 1052 -33.65 24.08 39.23
CA PRO A 1052 -33.31 25.04 40.27
C PRO A 1052 -33.17 24.34 41.64
N GLY A 1053 -32.10 24.68 42.36
CA GLY A 1053 -31.76 24.14 43.68
C GLY A 1053 -31.76 25.18 44.81
N PRO A 1054 -31.33 24.80 46.02
CA PRO A 1054 -31.19 25.71 47.15
C PRO A 1054 -29.98 26.66 46.99
N VAL A 1055 -30.12 27.88 47.51
CA VAL A 1055 -29.08 28.94 47.50
C VAL A 1055 -28.42 29.04 48.88
N GLY A 1056 -27.14 29.43 48.93
CA GLY A 1056 -26.42 29.74 50.18
C GLY A 1056 -26.07 28.55 51.07
N ARG A 1057 -26.31 27.31 50.60
CA ARG A 1057 -25.91 26.06 51.27
C ARG A 1057 -25.47 25.03 50.23
N ILE A 1058 -24.71 24.03 50.67
CA ILE A 1058 -24.36 22.90 49.80
C ILE A 1058 -25.60 22.05 49.54
N ASP A 1059 -25.87 21.84 48.26
CA ASP A 1059 -26.87 20.90 47.78
C ASP A 1059 -26.25 19.48 47.71
N HIS A 1060 -26.68 18.63 48.63
CA HIS A 1060 -26.32 17.22 48.67
C HIS A 1060 -27.34 16.32 47.96
N GLY A 1061 -28.50 16.87 47.58
CA GLY A 1061 -29.59 16.14 46.95
C GLY A 1061 -29.50 16.12 45.43
N ALA A 1062 -28.86 17.14 44.82
CA ALA A 1062 -28.60 17.21 43.40
C ALA A 1062 -27.19 16.75 43.02
N ALA A 1063 -27.05 16.18 41.83
CA ALA A 1063 -25.79 15.85 41.18
C ALA A 1063 -25.82 16.35 39.73
N LEU A 1064 -24.68 16.80 39.23
CA LEU A 1064 -24.50 17.09 37.80
C LEU A 1064 -23.91 15.85 37.14
N THR A 1065 -24.56 15.32 36.12
CA THR A 1065 -23.95 14.32 35.23
C THR A 1065 -23.52 15.06 33.96
N VAL A 1066 -22.21 15.17 33.74
CA VAL A 1066 -21.59 15.97 32.67
C VAL A 1066 -20.77 15.06 31.77
N GLU A 1067 -20.96 15.15 30.46
CA GLU A 1067 -19.99 14.65 29.50
C GLU A 1067 -18.95 15.75 29.24
N PHE A 1068 -17.71 15.57 29.70
CA PHE A 1068 -16.61 16.51 29.44
C PHE A 1068 -15.94 16.20 28.11
N PHE A 1069 -15.46 17.24 27.42
CA PHE A 1069 -14.80 17.08 26.12
C PHE A 1069 -13.29 16.86 26.31
N GLY A 1070 -12.92 15.72 26.88
CA GLY A 1070 -11.52 15.37 27.16
C GLY A 1070 -10.89 16.16 28.31
N ALA A 1071 -11.71 16.73 29.20
CA ALA A 1071 -11.30 17.35 30.45
C ALA A 1071 -11.48 16.40 31.63
N GLU A 1072 -10.64 16.52 32.66
CA GLU A 1072 -10.74 15.74 33.90
C GLU A 1072 -11.23 16.65 35.05
N ALA A 1073 -12.19 16.17 35.85
CA ALA A 1073 -12.66 16.90 37.02
C ALA A 1073 -12.07 16.31 38.31
N ALA A 1074 -11.61 17.16 39.22
CA ALA A 1074 -11.02 16.73 40.49
C ALA A 1074 -11.91 17.07 41.68
N SER A 1075 -11.94 16.16 42.67
CA SER A 1075 -12.54 16.45 43.98
C SER A 1075 -11.67 17.41 44.78
N VAL A 1076 -12.28 18.31 45.56
CA VAL A 1076 -11.59 19.27 46.43
C VAL A 1076 -12.10 19.17 47.86
N SER A 1077 -11.27 19.57 48.83
CA SER A 1077 -11.73 19.65 50.21
C SER A 1077 -12.79 20.75 50.38
N ARG A 1078 -13.69 20.60 51.36
CA ARG A 1078 -14.68 21.63 51.71
C ARG A 1078 -14.05 23.02 51.87
N ASN A 1079 -12.88 23.10 52.50
CA ASN A 1079 -12.20 24.38 52.72
C ASN A 1079 -11.73 25.01 51.40
N GLN A 1080 -11.25 24.20 50.44
CA GLN A 1080 -10.89 24.69 49.11
C GLN A 1080 -12.12 25.14 48.33
N LEU A 1081 -13.21 24.36 48.39
CA LEU A 1081 -14.49 24.74 47.78
C LEU A 1081 -14.95 26.11 48.29
N LEU A 1082 -15.00 26.31 49.61
CA LEU A 1082 -15.40 27.58 50.21
C LEU A 1082 -14.43 28.75 49.92
N ASN A 1083 -13.19 28.43 49.53
CA ASN A 1083 -12.19 29.41 49.09
C ASN A 1083 -12.21 29.63 47.56
N GLY A 1084 -13.21 29.12 46.84
CA GLY A 1084 -13.40 29.38 45.41
C GLY A 1084 -12.80 28.34 44.46
N ALA A 1085 -12.50 27.12 44.93
CA ALA A 1085 -12.10 26.03 44.03
C ALA A 1085 -13.30 25.41 43.29
N ASN A 1086 -13.04 24.72 42.17
CA ASN A 1086 -14.05 24.02 41.35
C ASN A 1086 -15.22 24.90 40.90
N VAL A 1087 -14.95 26.14 40.50
CA VAL A 1087 -15.97 27.04 39.95
C VAL A 1087 -16.29 26.64 38.52
N ALA A 1088 -17.57 26.56 38.19
CA ALA A 1088 -18.06 26.31 36.85
C ALA A 1088 -19.19 27.27 36.48
N ALA A 1089 -19.25 27.63 35.20
CA ALA A 1089 -20.36 28.34 34.59
C ALA A 1089 -21.24 27.35 33.82
N LEU A 1090 -22.49 27.19 34.24
CA LEU A 1090 -23.48 26.34 33.58
C LEU A 1090 -24.45 27.20 32.80
N ARG A 1091 -24.63 26.92 31.50
CA ARG A 1091 -25.60 27.65 30.69
C ARG A 1091 -27.03 27.35 31.15
N SER A 1092 -27.78 28.40 31.47
CA SER A 1092 -29.15 28.29 31.97
C SER A 1092 -30.16 28.16 30.83
N ALA A 1093 -31.37 27.68 31.17
CA ALA A 1093 -32.52 27.73 30.26
C ALA A 1093 -32.95 29.17 29.91
N ALA A 1094 -32.59 30.15 30.74
CA ALA A 1094 -32.84 31.58 30.51
C ALA A 1094 -31.80 32.23 29.57
N GLY A 1095 -30.76 31.49 29.15
CA GLY A 1095 -29.78 31.90 28.15
C GLY A 1095 -28.47 32.49 28.71
N GLY A 1096 -28.44 32.87 30.00
CA GLY A 1096 -27.25 33.30 30.72
C GLY A 1096 -26.48 32.14 31.36
N PHE A 1097 -25.63 32.44 32.34
CA PHE A 1097 -24.83 31.43 33.05
C PHE A 1097 -25.09 31.46 34.55
N GLU A 1098 -25.39 30.30 35.12
CA GLU A 1098 -25.32 30.07 36.56
C GLU A 1098 -23.87 29.78 36.94
N ILE A 1099 -23.34 30.48 37.94
CA ILE A 1099 -22.04 30.14 38.54
C ILE A 1099 -22.30 29.18 39.70
N LEU A 1100 -21.63 28.03 39.66
CA LEU A 1100 -21.73 27.02 40.71
C LEU A 1100 -20.37 26.43 41.03
N GLN A 1101 -20.27 25.70 42.13
CA GLN A 1101 -19.10 24.93 42.49
C GLN A 1101 -19.46 23.50 42.88
N PHE A 1102 -18.52 22.57 42.81
CA PHE A 1102 -18.71 21.16 43.20
C PHE A 1102 -17.58 20.66 44.09
N GLU A 1103 -17.93 19.87 45.10
CA GLU A 1103 -16.98 19.33 46.07
C GLU A 1103 -16.33 18.04 45.58
N ALA A 1104 -17.13 17.11 45.07
CA ALA A 1104 -16.69 15.80 44.64
C ALA A 1104 -16.96 15.59 43.15
N ALA A 1105 -16.00 14.97 42.47
CA ALA A 1105 -16.05 14.56 41.09
C ALA A 1105 -15.68 13.08 40.99
N GLU A 1106 -16.50 12.31 40.29
CA GLU A 1106 -16.33 10.88 40.04
C GLU A 1106 -16.56 10.61 38.55
N GLU A 1107 -15.58 10.01 37.87
CA GLU A 1107 -15.79 9.51 36.52
C GLU A 1107 -16.60 8.20 36.58
N ILE A 1108 -17.83 8.22 36.08
CA ILE A 1108 -18.76 7.09 36.15
C ILE A 1108 -18.78 6.27 34.86
N ALA A 1109 -18.29 6.83 33.76
CA ALA A 1109 -17.99 6.18 32.48
C ALA A 1109 -16.98 7.08 31.73
N PRO A 1110 -16.29 6.58 30.68
CA PRO A 1110 -15.33 7.39 29.92
C PRO A 1110 -15.93 8.73 29.51
N ASP A 1111 -15.25 9.83 29.86
CA ASP A 1111 -15.66 11.22 29.64
C ASP A 1111 -16.95 11.66 30.37
N ILE A 1112 -17.65 10.77 31.10
CA ILE A 1112 -18.89 11.08 31.83
C ILE A 1112 -18.61 11.14 33.34
N TRP A 1113 -18.81 12.32 33.89
CA TRP A 1113 -18.51 12.64 35.27
C TRP A 1113 -19.76 12.98 36.07
N ARG A 1114 -19.81 12.47 37.30
CA ARG A 1114 -20.79 12.85 38.30
C ARG A 1114 -20.17 13.84 39.28
N LEU A 1115 -20.71 15.06 39.33
CA LEU A 1115 -20.28 16.11 40.24
C LEU A 1115 -21.31 16.30 41.35
N THR A 1116 -20.87 16.29 42.62
CA THR A 1116 -21.76 16.35 43.80
C THR A 1116 -21.25 17.32 44.85
N GLY A 1117 -22.12 17.63 45.84
CA GLY A 1117 -21.83 18.64 46.85
C GLY A 1117 -21.80 20.02 46.25
N LEU A 1118 -22.91 20.42 45.62
CA LEU A 1118 -22.98 21.61 44.76
C LEU A 1118 -23.23 22.88 45.57
N LEU A 1119 -22.45 23.94 45.34
CA LEU A 1119 -22.77 25.30 45.75
C LEU A 1119 -23.34 26.06 44.55
N ARG A 1120 -24.63 26.34 44.57
CA ARG A 1120 -25.39 26.89 43.43
C ARG A 1120 -25.50 28.42 43.49
N GLY A 1121 -25.83 29.06 42.37
CA GLY A 1121 -26.16 30.50 42.29
C GLY A 1121 -25.08 31.47 42.77
N GLN A 1122 -23.80 31.09 42.72
CA GLN A 1122 -22.69 31.92 43.19
C GLN A 1122 -22.61 33.25 42.42
N LEU A 1123 -22.09 34.30 43.07
CA LEU A 1123 -22.01 35.66 42.48
C LEU A 1123 -23.38 36.19 42.00
N GLY A 1124 -24.45 35.91 42.74
CA GLY A 1124 -25.76 36.47 42.47
C GLY A 1124 -26.39 36.01 41.16
N THR A 1125 -26.21 34.73 40.80
CA THR A 1125 -26.79 34.12 39.58
C THR A 1125 -27.98 33.20 39.88
N GLU A 1126 -28.71 33.45 40.95
CA GLU A 1126 -29.91 32.70 41.34
C GLU A 1126 -31.00 32.80 40.26
N ASP A 1127 -31.08 33.94 39.57
CA ASP A 1127 -31.99 34.18 38.44
C ASP A 1127 -31.66 33.32 37.21
N GLN A 1128 -30.47 32.71 37.17
CA GLN A 1128 -30.01 31.82 36.11
C GLN A 1128 -30.05 30.34 36.51
N MET A 1129 -30.64 30.00 37.66
CA MET A 1129 -30.68 28.61 38.10
C MET A 1129 -31.64 27.78 37.25
N GLY A 1130 -31.17 26.61 36.81
CA GLY A 1130 -31.94 25.67 35.99
C GLY A 1130 -31.36 25.54 34.59
N ALA A 1131 -31.04 24.31 34.19
CA ALA A 1131 -30.45 24.00 32.89
C ALA A 1131 -31.05 22.71 32.33
N GLU A 1132 -31.22 22.67 31.01
CA GLU A 1132 -31.70 21.50 30.29
C GLU A 1132 -30.55 20.53 29.98
N ALA A 1133 -30.90 19.29 29.63
CA ALA A 1133 -29.92 18.36 29.06
C ALA A 1133 -29.30 18.95 27.78
N GLY A 1134 -28.00 18.75 27.59
CA GLY A 1134 -27.21 19.34 26.51
C GLY A 1134 -26.71 20.77 26.79
N ALA A 1135 -27.08 21.40 27.92
CA ALA A 1135 -26.54 22.70 28.30
C ALA A 1135 -25.03 22.60 28.57
N HIS A 1136 -24.27 23.56 28.04
CA HIS A 1136 -22.82 23.60 28.21
C HIS A 1136 -22.44 24.01 29.64
N LEU A 1137 -21.46 23.31 30.20
CA LEU A 1137 -20.77 23.64 31.44
C LEU A 1137 -19.31 23.95 31.13
N VAL A 1138 -18.79 25.02 31.71
CA VAL A 1138 -17.40 25.46 31.55
C VAL A 1138 -16.75 25.54 32.93
N ILE A 1139 -15.66 24.83 33.18
CA ILE A 1139 -14.86 25.04 34.40
C ILE A 1139 -14.12 26.39 34.23
N LEU A 1140 -14.23 27.25 35.23
CA LEU A 1140 -13.64 28.59 35.19
C LEU A 1140 -12.23 28.56 35.78
N ASP A 1141 -11.23 28.57 34.91
CA ASP A 1141 -9.81 28.60 35.23
C ASP A 1141 -9.03 29.61 34.36
N GLU A 1142 -7.71 29.48 34.25
CA GLU A 1142 -6.86 30.36 33.44
C GLU A 1142 -7.06 30.23 31.93
N ALA A 1143 -7.64 29.13 31.43
CA ALA A 1143 -7.95 28.95 30.02
C ALA A 1143 -9.17 29.79 29.58
N VAL A 1144 -10.00 30.25 30.53
CA VAL A 1144 -11.16 31.12 30.28
C VAL A 1144 -10.75 32.60 30.37
N GLY A 1145 -10.22 33.12 29.26
CA GLY A 1145 -9.69 34.48 29.15
C GLY A 1145 -10.75 35.56 28.82
N PRO A 1146 -10.45 36.85 29.04
CA PRO A 1146 -11.25 37.97 28.52
C PRO A 1146 -11.38 37.89 26.99
N ALA A 1147 -12.59 38.10 26.47
CA ALA A 1147 -12.85 38.10 25.04
C ALA A 1147 -12.18 39.27 24.29
N GLY A 1148 -11.76 40.31 25.03
CA GLY A 1148 -11.16 41.52 24.47
C GLY A 1148 -12.19 42.56 23.98
N LEU A 1149 -13.35 42.62 24.64
CA LEU A 1149 -14.34 43.68 24.49
C LEU A 1149 -13.71 45.03 24.88
N ALA A 1150 -13.82 46.05 24.04
CA ALA A 1150 -13.24 47.36 24.33
C ALA A 1150 -14.17 48.21 25.20
N PRO A 1151 -13.63 49.18 25.97
CA PRO A 1151 -14.45 50.13 26.72
C PRO A 1151 -15.42 50.88 25.81
N GLY A 1152 -16.71 50.88 26.15
CA GLY A 1152 -17.80 51.48 25.38
C GLY A 1152 -18.47 50.52 24.37
N GLU A 1153 -17.99 49.27 24.26
CA GLU A 1153 -18.63 48.23 23.46
C GLU A 1153 -19.60 47.35 24.30
N GLU A 1154 -19.71 47.60 25.61
CA GLU A 1154 -20.61 46.85 26.49
C GLU A 1154 -22.07 46.98 26.03
N GLY A 1155 -22.75 45.84 25.85
CA GLY A 1155 -24.12 45.81 25.37
C GLY A 1155 -24.29 46.06 23.87
N LEU A 1156 -23.21 46.26 23.10
CA LEU A 1156 -23.29 46.29 21.64
C LEU A 1156 -23.26 44.87 21.06
N ALA A 1157 -24.07 44.65 20.03
CA ALA A 1157 -24.00 43.43 19.22
C ALA A 1157 -22.79 43.50 18.28
N LEU A 1158 -21.83 42.60 18.46
CA LEU A 1158 -20.63 42.49 17.63
C LEU A 1158 -20.58 41.14 16.94
N ASN A 1159 -20.00 41.11 15.75
CA ASN A 1159 -19.66 39.86 15.06
C ASN A 1159 -18.28 39.42 15.55
N TRP A 1160 -18.21 38.20 16.08
CA TRP A 1160 -17.01 37.56 16.58
C TRP A 1160 -16.56 36.44 15.65
N ARG A 1161 -15.24 36.26 15.53
CA ARG A 1161 -14.64 35.09 14.87
C ARG A 1161 -13.58 34.47 15.77
N VAL A 1162 -13.70 33.16 16.00
CA VAL A 1162 -12.73 32.38 16.79
C VAL A 1162 -12.23 31.23 15.95
N GLY A 1163 -10.91 31.07 15.83
CA GLY A 1163 -10.31 29.99 15.06
C GLY A 1163 -8.80 29.88 15.26
N PRO A 1164 -8.16 28.82 14.75
CA PRO A 1164 -6.74 28.56 14.97
C PRO A 1164 -5.86 29.72 14.50
N THR A 1165 -4.84 30.04 15.29
CA THR A 1165 -3.85 31.06 14.94
C THR A 1165 -3.09 30.63 13.69
N GLY A 1166 -2.94 31.56 12.73
CA GLY A 1166 -2.27 31.29 11.46
C GLY A 1166 -3.12 30.57 10.41
N ALA A 1167 -4.34 30.13 10.74
CA ALA A 1167 -5.27 29.60 9.74
C ALA A 1167 -5.88 30.71 8.87
N ASP A 1168 -6.36 30.34 7.68
CA ASP A 1168 -7.11 31.24 6.82
C ASP A 1168 -8.48 31.59 7.44
N PHE A 1169 -9.00 32.78 7.14
CA PHE A 1169 -10.26 33.30 7.69
C PHE A 1169 -11.52 32.62 7.15
N SER A 1170 -11.44 31.40 6.59
CA SER A 1170 -12.60 30.68 6.07
C SER A 1170 -13.52 30.20 7.19
N SER A 1171 -14.77 29.91 6.80
CA SER A 1171 -15.73 29.25 7.68
C SER A 1171 -15.34 27.80 7.99
N ALA A 1172 -14.32 27.22 7.34
CA ALA A 1172 -13.85 25.88 7.70
C ALA A 1172 -13.00 25.89 8.99
N SER A 1173 -12.27 26.98 9.23
CA SER A 1173 -11.36 27.12 10.37
C SER A 1173 -11.87 28.07 11.45
N PHE A 1174 -12.65 29.09 11.08
CA PHE A 1174 -13.19 30.06 12.02
C PHE A 1174 -14.68 29.87 12.27
N LEU A 1175 -15.04 29.79 13.56
CA LEU A 1175 -16.41 29.90 14.03
C LEU A 1175 -16.82 31.38 14.05
N GLY A 1176 -17.92 31.71 13.37
CA GLY A 1176 -18.52 33.05 13.39
C GLY A 1176 -19.74 33.09 14.30
N LEU A 1177 -19.79 34.07 15.21
CA LEU A 1177 -20.88 34.26 16.18
C LEU A 1177 -21.27 35.74 16.25
N ALA A 1178 -22.53 36.04 16.56
CA ALA A 1178 -22.97 37.39 16.88
C ALA A 1178 -23.34 37.42 18.36
N GLU A 1179 -22.57 38.16 19.17
CA GLU A 1179 -22.70 38.13 20.62
C GLU A 1179 -22.74 39.55 21.19
N THR A 1180 -23.49 39.69 22.28
CA THR A 1180 -23.59 40.91 23.09
C THR A 1180 -23.20 40.55 24.52
N GLY A 1181 -22.36 41.36 25.17
CA GLY A 1181 -21.96 41.09 26.55
C GLY A 1181 -21.24 42.24 27.23
N GLY A 1182 -20.68 41.97 28.40
CA GLY A 1182 -20.15 42.98 29.31
C GLY A 1182 -21.24 43.68 30.14
N VAL A 1183 -22.50 43.25 30.02
CA VAL A 1183 -23.65 43.88 30.69
C VAL A 1183 -23.90 43.23 32.04
N ARG A 1184 -23.73 41.90 32.17
CA ARG A 1184 -23.98 41.19 33.42
C ARG A 1184 -23.12 41.71 34.57
N ALA A 1185 -21.88 42.09 34.31
CA ALA A 1185 -20.99 42.69 35.31
C ALA A 1185 -21.39 44.12 35.75
N LEU A 1186 -22.24 44.80 34.99
CA LEU A 1186 -22.77 46.13 35.30
C LEU A 1186 -24.10 46.08 36.07
N LEU A 1187 -24.73 44.91 36.17
CA LEU A 1187 -25.93 44.72 36.95
C LEU A 1187 -25.57 44.54 38.43
N PRO A 1188 -26.40 45.04 39.36
CA PRO A 1188 -26.27 44.64 40.76
C PRO A 1188 -26.42 43.12 40.85
N LEU A 1189 -25.67 42.49 41.76
CA LEU A 1189 -25.91 41.09 42.12
C LEU A 1189 -27.38 40.95 42.56
N SER A 1190 -28.02 39.84 42.20
CA SER A 1190 -29.41 39.56 42.57
C SER A 1190 -29.61 39.86 44.07
N PRO A 1191 -30.69 40.59 44.46
CA PRO A 1191 -30.91 40.94 45.85
C PRO A 1191 -31.19 39.69 46.70
N VAL A 1192 -30.53 39.65 47.86
CA VAL A 1192 -30.80 38.69 48.96
C VAL A 1192 -32.23 38.82 49.46
#